data_AF-A0AB34GC91-F1
#
_entry.id   AF-A0AB34GC91-F1
#
_cell.length_a   1.000
_cell.length_b   1.000
_cell.length_c   1.000
_cell.angle_alpha   90.00
_cell.angle_beta   90.00
_cell.angle_gamma   90.00
#
_symmetry.space_group_name_H-M   'P 1'
#
loop_
_entity.id
_entity.type
_entity.pdbx_description
1 polymer ?
#
loop_
_entity_poly.entity_id
_entity_poly.type
_entity_poly.pdbx_seq_one_letter_code
_entity_poly.pdbx_strand_id
1 'polypeptide(L)'
;MAGVLVDLGLEENGTAYQRAEKYVVRLDNEIQTKFEVFMRRVKQNPYTLFVLVHDNSHVELTSVISGSLSHGEPGHGLADRVINCREVLEAFNLLVLQVTSCPYTLQTQQSRISANNEVHWIQLDSTEDMSCEEKLYFGMNEYSKSLQWGITSPLLRCDETFEKMVNTLLERYPRLHSMVVRCYLLIQQYSEALMALTTMASLRDHSTPETLSIVDDLLSCPGKNKSGRGHMLILRVPSVQLAMLAKERLQEVRDKLGLQYRFEIILGNPASELSVAAHFVARLKTWRGNEAEEWTPRTYQDLEGLPCIVILTGKDPLGETFPRSLKYCDLRLIDSSYLTRTALEQEVGLACCYVSKEVIRGPTAALDLSGKEQERAAVSENDAEELLIDLERPQSNSSAVTGTSGSIMENGVSSSSTADKSQKQPLTPSFRSPANSVGLDEGVSAGLAGAGETLKQECDSLGPQMASSTTSKPSSSSSGPGAPRWPGQPGPGCRGAHAALPPVVILSKAAYSLLGSRRGGKLPASAALLPHPDVAWARPLRPLLPGHASAEEQSLYYRRWTAARPHHADHGNQPDPASGARPCHPRRLLLTGPPQVGKTGSYLQFLRILFRMLIRLLEVDVYDEAEINTDHSESSEVSQSEGEPWPDIESFSKMPFDVSVHDPKYSLMSLVYTEKLAGVKQEAIKESKVEEPRKREAVSMMLTKYAAYNTFHHCEQCHQYMDFTSASQMSDSTLHAFTFSSSMLGEEVQLYFIIPKSKESHFVFSKQGKHLESMRLPLVSDKQNLNAVKSPIFTPSSGRHEHGLLNLFHAMEGISHLHLLVVKEYEMPLYRKYWPNHIMLVLPGMFNNAGVGAARFLIKELSYHNLELERNRLEELGVKRQCVWPFIVVMDDSCVLWNIHSVQEQSSQPMETGVSSKNVSLKSVLQHIEATPKIIHYAILGIQKWSSKLTSQSLKAPFSRCHVHDFILLNIDLTQNVQYDFNRYFCEDVDFNLRTNSSGLLICRFNNFSLMKKHVQVGGQRDFIIKPKIMVSESLAPILPLQYVCAPDSEHTLLAAPAQFLLEKFLQHASYKLFPKAIHNFRSPVLAIDCYLNIGPEVAICYVSSRPHSSNVNCEGVCFSGLLLYLCDSFVGADLLKKFKFLKGATLCVISQDRSSLRQTIVRLELEDEWQFRLRDEFQTANSADDKPLYFLTGRHV
;
A
#
# COMPACT_ATOMS: atom_id res chain seq x y z
N MET A 1 -5.29 -22.08 7.73
CA MET A 1 -4.85 -21.55 9.04
C MET A 1 -3.42 -21.98 9.38
N ALA A 2 -3.14 -23.27 9.66
CA ALA A 2 -1.82 -23.73 10.13
C ALA A 2 -0.60 -23.20 9.37
N GLY A 3 -0.62 -23.21 8.02
CA GLY A 3 0.49 -22.65 7.22
C GLY A 3 0.75 -21.15 7.46
N VAL A 4 -0.28 -20.36 7.76
CA VAL A 4 -0.13 -18.94 8.12
C VAL A 4 0.46 -18.80 9.53
N LEU A 5 0.15 -19.69 10.48
CA LEU A 5 0.80 -19.67 11.79
C LEU A 5 2.31 -19.96 11.69
N VAL A 6 2.72 -20.78 10.71
CA VAL A 6 4.14 -20.99 10.35
C VAL A 6 4.71 -19.75 9.65
N ASP A 7 4.02 -19.17 8.67
CA ASP A 7 4.47 -17.93 7.98
C ASP A 7 4.71 -16.77 8.97
N LEU A 8 3.88 -16.68 10.02
CA LEU A 8 3.95 -15.68 11.08
C LEU A 8 5.00 -16.00 12.17
N GLY A 9 5.66 -17.16 12.13
CA GLY A 9 6.60 -17.61 13.16
C GLY A 9 5.95 -17.95 14.51
N LEU A 10 4.64 -18.22 14.55
CA LEU A 10 3.88 -18.46 15.79
C LEU A 10 3.87 -19.93 16.23
N GLU A 11 3.98 -20.88 15.29
CA GLU A 11 4.04 -22.32 15.55
C GLU A 11 4.97 -23.00 14.53
N GLU A 12 5.58 -24.13 14.90
CA GLU A 12 6.58 -24.82 14.08
C GLU A 12 5.97 -25.70 12.97
N ASN A 13 6.75 -25.92 11.90
CA ASN A 13 6.42 -26.89 10.85
C ASN A 13 6.20 -28.29 11.44
N GLY A 14 4.99 -28.82 11.28
CA GLY A 14 4.55 -30.12 11.81
C GLY A 14 3.58 -29.99 12.99
N THR A 15 3.87 -29.14 13.98
CA THR A 15 3.00 -28.99 15.18
C THR A 15 1.83 -28.02 14.96
N ALA A 16 1.96 -27.08 14.01
CA ALA A 16 0.96 -26.04 13.74
C ALA A 16 -0.46 -26.57 13.43
N TYR A 17 -0.62 -27.78 12.87
CA TYR A 17 -1.95 -28.36 12.60
C TYR A 17 -2.70 -28.72 13.89
N GLN A 18 -2.01 -29.36 14.84
CA GLN A 18 -2.58 -29.75 16.14
C GLN A 18 -2.80 -28.53 17.05
N ARG A 19 -1.99 -27.49 16.89
CA ARG A 19 -1.99 -26.31 17.77
C ARG A 19 -2.83 -25.13 17.27
N ALA A 20 -3.28 -25.14 16.02
CA ALA A 20 -4.08 -24.06 15.43
C ALA A 20 -5.38 -23.75 16.21
N GLU A 21 -5.99 -24.76 16.83
CA GLU A 21 -7.22 -24.60 17.64
C GLU A 21 -7.04 -23.66 18.85
N LYS A 22 -5.82 -23.51 19.38
CA LYS A 22 -5.50 -22.52 20.44
C LYS A 22 -5.75 -21.06 20.02
N TYR A 23 -5.80 -20.80 18.72
CA TYR A 23 -5.99 -19.49 18.11
C TYR A 23 -7.42 -19.33 17.55
N VAL A 24 -8.31 -20.32 17.78
CA VAL A 24 -9.72 -20.28 17.40
C VAL A 24 -10.56 -20.16 18.67
N VAL A 25 -11.47 -19.19 18.69
CA VAL A 25 -12.48 -19.06 19.74
C VAL A 25 -13.82 -19.45 19.13
N ARG A 26 -14.40 -20.58 19.57
CA ARG A 26 -15.76 -20.98 19.19
C ARG A 26 -16.77 -20.28 20.10
N LEU A 27 -18.03 -20.25 19.67
CA LEU A 27 -19.15 -19.74 20.45
C LEU A 27 -19.63 -20.80 21.46
N ASP A 28 -18.71 -21.14 22.38
CA ASP A 28 -18.88 -22.13 23.44
C ASP A 28 -18.81 -21.47 24.84
N ASN A 29 -18.99 -22.25 25.90
CA ASN A 29 -18.97 -21.74 27.28
C ASN A 29 -17.57 -21.27 27.74
N GLU A 30 -16.50 -21.56 26.99
CA GLU A 30 -15.12 -21.19 27.33
C GLU A 30 -14.70 -19.84 26.70
N ILE A 31 -15.57 -19.23 25.88
CA ILE A 31 -15.30 -17.99 25.13
C ILE A 31 -14.74 -16.86 25.99
N GLN A 32 -15.32 -16.66 27.18
CA GLN A 32 -14.92 -15.60 28.11
C GLN A 32 -13.47 -15.80 28.60
N THR A 33 -13.14 -17.01 29.05
CA THR A 33 -11.80 -17.35 29.56
C THR A 33 -10.73 -17.28 28.46
N LYS A 34 -11.04 -17.75 27.24
CA LYS A 34 -10.14 -17.62 26.08
C LYS A 34 -9.90 -16.16 25.72
N PHE A 35 -10.95 -15.33 25.73
CA PHE A 35 -10.88 -13.91 25.41
C PHE A 35 -10.11 -13.09 26.46
N GLU A 36 -10.29 -13.36 27.75
CA GLU A 36 -9.51 -12.70 28.82
C GLU A 36 -8.00 -13.00 28.72
N VAL A 37 -7.63 -14.23 28.36
CA VAL A 37 -6.23 -14.60 28.11
C VAL A 37 -5.68 -13.87 26.87
N PHE A 38 -6.49 -13.67 25.82
CA PHE A 38 -6.12 -12.85 24.67
C PHE A 38 -5.92 -11.38 25.05
N MET A 39 -6.88 -10.73 25.71
CA MET A 39 -6.78 -9.32 26.10
C MET A 39 -5.66 -9.05 27.11
N ARG A 40 -5.31 -10.04 27.95
CA ARG A 40 -4.10 -9.98 28.79
C ARG A 40 -2.82 -9.88 27.96
N ARG A 41 -2.71 -10.65 26.86
CA ARG A 41 -1.56 -10.58 25.94
C ARG A 41 -1.52 -9.25 25.18
N VAL A 42 -2.67 -8.73 24.75
CA VAL A 42 -2.78 -7.41 24.09
C VAL A 42 -2.20 -6.32 24.99
N LYS A 43 -2.62 -6.28 26.27
CA LYS A 43 -2.14 -5.32 27.27
C LYS A 43 -0.65 -5.49 27.64
N GLN A 44 -0.13 -6.73 27.61
CA GLN A 44 1.26 -7.03 27.96
C GLN A 44 2.27 -6.73 26.84
N ASN A 45 1.85 -6.67 25.58
CA ASN A 45 2.75 -6.58 24.41
C ASN A 45 2.40 -5.36 23.54
N PRO A 46 2.64 -4.11 24.03
CA PRO A 46 2.18 -2.89 23.36
C PRO A 46 2.79 -2.67 21.97
N TYR A 47 3.98 -3.22 21.71
CA TYR A 47 4.67 -3.13 20.41
C TYR A 47 4.32 -4.29 19.45
N THR A 48 3.36 -5.16 19.81
CA THR A 48 2.87 -6.25 18.96
C THR A 48 1.47 -5.92 18.46
N LEU A 49 1.27 -5.92 17.14
CA LEU A 49 -0.06 -5.80 16.54
C LEU A 49 -0.83 -7.12 16.70
N PHE A 50 -1.97 -7.07 17.37
CA PHE A 50 -2.93 -8.17 17.44
C PHE A 50 -4.06 -7.94 16.42
N VAL A 51 -4.56 -9.03 15.81
CA VAL A 51 -5.71 -8.98 14.90
C VAL A 51 -6.79 -9.93 15.40
N LEU A 52 -7.97 -9.38 15.72
CA LEU A 52 -9.17 -10.12 16.09
C LEU A 52 -10.06 -10.28 14.86
N VAL A 53 -10.16 -11.49 14.32
CA VAL A 53 -11.02 -11.79 13.17
C VAL A 53 -12.37 -12.31 13.66
N HIS A 54 -13.45 -11.60 13.32
CA HIS A 54 -14.82 -12.00 13.59
C HIS A 54 -15.43 -12.54 12.29
N ASP A 55 -15.34 -13.86 12.08
CA ASP A 55 -15.92 -14.52 10.90
C ASP A 55 -17.45 -14.68 11.04
N ASN A 56 -18.14 -14.62 9.89
CA ASN A 56 -19.61 -14.57 9.79
C ASN A 56 -20.29 -13.54 10.72
N SER A 57 -19.72 -12.34 10.83
CA SER A 57 -20.11 -11.28 11.78
C SER A 57 -21.50 -10.65 11.59
N HIS A 58 -22.37 -11.26 10.79
CA HIS A 58 -23.81 -10.98 10.73
C HIS A 58 -24.62 -11.88 11.69
N VAL A 59 -23.97 -12.85 12.32
CA VAL A 59 -24.55 -13.83 13.25
C VAL A 59 -24.38 -13.31 14.68
N GLU A 60 -25.45 -13.37 15.48
CA GLU A 60 -25.48 -12.96 16.90
C GLU A 60 -25.07 -11.49 17.13
N LEU A 61 -25.66 -10.60 16.31
CA LEU A 61 -25.63 -9.14 16.44
C LEU A 61 -26.36 -8.58 17.68
N THR A 62 -26.96 -9.45 18.49
CA THR A 62 -27.83 -9.05 19.61
C THR A 62 -27.04 -8.59 20.83
N SER A 63 -27.42 -7.45 21.42
CA SER A 63 -26.85 -6.87 22.65
C SER A 63 -27.46 -7.41 23.95
N VAL A 64 -28.62 -8.07 23.88
CA VAL A 64 -29.37 -8.59 25.05
C VAL A 64 -29.91 -9.98 24.76
N ILE A 65 -29.67 -10.95 25.65
CA ILE A 65 -30.28 -12.29 25.57
C ILE A 65 -31.67 -12.28 26.21
N SER A 66 -32.72 -12.11 25.40
CA SER A 66 -34.10 -12.26 25.86
C SER A 66 -34.55 -13.72 25.93
N GLY A 67 -34.06 -14.48 26.91
CA GLY A 67 -34.52 -15.85 27.13
C GLY A 67 -33.78 -16.67 28.20
N SER A 68 -34.36 -16.73 29.41
CA SER A 68 -34.19 -17.80 30.41
C SER A 68 -32.77 -18.31 30.72
N LEU A 69 -32.05 -17.57 31.58
CA LEU A 69 -31.18 -18.18 32.60
C LEU A 69 -31.46 -17.53 33.96
N SER A 70 -31.37 -18.32 35.03
CA SER A 70 -31.72 -17.90 36.39
C SER A 70 -30.53 -17.30 37.15
N HIS A 71 -30.78 -16.18 37.83
CA HIS A 71 -29.87 -15.43 38.72
C HIS A 71 -28.69 -14.69 38.08
N GLY A 72 -28.44 -13.48 38.59
CA GLY A 72 -27.09 -12.90 38.67
C GLY A 72 -26.92 -11.57 37.95
N GLU A 73 -26.62 -11.64 36.66
CA GLU A 73 -25.93 -10.57 35.94
C GLU A 73 -26.73 -10.00 34.76
N PRO A 74 -26.49 -8.73 34.36
CA PRO A 74 -27.08 -8.17 33.14
C PRO A 74 -26.57 -8.93 31.92
N GLY A 75 -27.48 -9.62 31.22
CA GLY A 75 -27.18 -10.53 30.11
C GLY A 75 -26.72 -9.83 28.82
N HIS A 76 -25.52 -9.24 28.85
CA HIS A 76 -24.85 -8.65 27.70
C HIS A 76 -24.59 -9.69 26.60
N GLY A 77 -25.00 -9.34 25.39
CA GLY A 77 -24.81 -10.15 24.20
C GLY A 77 -23.35 -10.40 23.85
N LEU A 78 -23.11 -11.41 23.01
CA LEU A 78 -21.78 -11.83 22.59
C LEU A 78 -20.95 -10.68 22.01
N ALA A 79 -21.54 -9.91 21.09
CA ALA A 79 -20.88 -8.79 20.43
C ALA A 79 -20.42 -7.71 21.43
N ASP A 80 -21.17 -7.46 22.50
CA ASP A 80 -20.83 -6.45 23.51
C ASP A 80 -19.78 -6.93 24.52
N ARG A 81 -19.66 -8.25 24.73
CA ARG A 81 -18.60 -8.84 25.56
C ARG A 81 -17.25 -8.93 24.83
N VAL A 82 -17.25 -9.20 23.51
CA VAL A 82 -16.04 -9.56 22.75
C VAL A 82 -15.59 -8.48 21.74
N ILE A 83 -16.52 -7.71 21.15
CA ILE A 83 -16.22 -6.77 20.04
C ILE A 83 -16.40 -5.31 20.48
N ASN A 84 -17.52 -4.98 21.10
CA ASN A 84 -17.88 -3.63 21.57
C ASN A 84 -17.47 -3.36 23.03
N CYS A 85 -16.76 -4.29 23.69
CA CYS A 85 -16.27 -4.09 25.05
C CYS A 85 -15.19 -3.00 25.12
N ARG A 86 -15.14 -2.29 26.25
CA ARG A 86 -14.24 -1.15 26.49
C ARG A 86 -12.78 -1.48 26.15
N GLU A 87 -12.32 -2.66 26.55
CA GLU A 87 -10.92 -3.08 26.40
C GLU A 87 -10.47 -3.18 24.93
N VAL A 88 -11.38 -3.59 24.04
CA VAL A 88 -11.10 -3.68 22.58
C VAL A 88 -11.19 -2.32 21.90
N LEU A 89 -12.09 -1.45 22.38
CA LEU A 89 -12.22 -0.09 21.86
C LEU A 89 -11.02 0.80 22.23
N GLU A 90 -10.49 0.67 23.46
CA GLU A 90 -9.36 1.47 23.95
C GLU A 90 -7.98 0.90 23.54
N ALA A 91 -7.87 -0.37 23.16
CA ALA A 91 -6.60 -0.96 22.73
C ALA A 91 -6.07 -0.32 21.44
N PHE A 92 -4.86 0.24 21.50
CA PHE A 92 -4.17 0.88 20.36
C PHE A 92 -3.49 -0.13 19.44
N ASN A 93 -2.98 -1.23 20.00
CA ASN A 93 -2.28 -2.31 19.30
C ASN A 93 -3.20 -3.46 18.84
N LEU A 94 -4.50 -3.22 18.73
CA LEU A 94 -5.50 -4.21 18.32
C LEU A 94 -6.29 -3.73 17.10
N LEU A 95 -6.29 -4.55 16.05
CA LEU A 95 -7.10 -4.41 14.83
C LEU A 95 -8.26 -5.40 14.89
N VAL A 96 -9.48 -4.95 14.58
CA VAL A 96 -10.66 -5.84 14.49
C VAL A 96 -11.08 -5.96 13.02
N LEU A 97 -11.08 -7.18 12.49
CA LEU A 97 -11.51 -7.50 11.14
C LEU A 97 -12.84 -8.25 11.20
N GLN A 98 -13.93 -7.57 10.86
CA GLN A 98 -15.26 -8.18 10.76
C GLN A 98 -15.45 -8.73 9.35
N VAL A 99 -15.93 -9.97 9.22
CA VAL A 99 -16.03 -10.68 7.93
C VAL A 99 -17.46 -11.17 7.71
N THR A 100 -18.07 -10.87 6.56
CA THR A 100 -19.50 -11.16 6.35
C THR A 100 -19.92 -11.33 4.87
N SER A 101 -20.97 -12.11 4.63
CA SER A 101 -21.75 -12.11 3.38
C SER A 101 -22.92 -11.13 3.36
N CYS A 102 -23.39 -10.69 4.53
CA CYS A 102 -24.55 -9.81 4.65
C CYS A 102 -24.09 -8.46 5.26
N PRO A 103 -23.40 -7.58 4.51
CA PRO A 103 -22.77 -6.39 5.09
C PRO A 103 -23.79 -5.34 5.54
N TYR A 104 -24.97 -5.32 4.93
CA TYR A 104 -26.10 -4.44 5.27
C TYR A 104 -26.72 -4.69 6.65
N THR A 105 -26.23 -5.68 7.43
CA THR A 105 -26.56 -5.82 8.85
C THR A 105 -25.67 -4.95 9.76
N LEU A 106 -24.48 -4.58 9.28
CA LEU A 106 -23.49 -3.75 9.96
C LEU A 106 -23.42 -2.33 9.38
N GLN A 107 -23.72 -2.15 8.10
CA GLN A 107 -23.82 -0.85 7.39
C GLN A 107 -25.10 -0.06 7.77
N THR A 108 -25.38 0.12 9.06
CA THR A 108 -26.54 0.92 9.54
C THR A 108 -26.15 2.38 9.81
N GLN A 109 -27.14 3.24 10.04
CA GLN A 109 -26.93 4.60 10.58
C GLN A 109 -26.11 4.60 11.89
N GLN A 110 -26.11 3.51 12.66
CA GLN A 110 -25.39 3.38 13.93
C GLN A 110 -23.97 2.80 13.79
N SER A 111 -23.56 2.34 12.60
CA SER A 111 -22.34 1.55 12.40
C SER A 111 -21.10 2.15 13.06
N ARG A 112 -20.35 1.34 13.81
CA ARG A 112 -19.03 1.70 14.37
C ARG A 112 -17.89 1.60 13.35
N ILE A 113 -18.15 1.13 12.14
CA ILE A 113 -17.14 0.94 11.08
C ILE A 113 -17.23 2.15 10.12
N SER A 114 -16.09 2.71 9.71
CA SER A 114 -16.05 3.74 8.65
C SER A 114 -16.35 3.11 7.27
N ALA A 115 -16.98 3.86 6.36
CA ALA A 115 -17.14 3.41 4.97
C ALA A 115 -15.79 3.24 4.26
N ASN A 116 -14.81 4.09 4.59
CA ASN A 116 -13.43 4.02 4.07
C ASN A 116 -12.65 2.80 4.59
N ASN A 117 -13.21 2.04 5.54
CA ASN A 117 -12.61 0.85 6.15
C ASN A 117 -13.29 -0.45 5.65
N GLU A 118 -14.12 -0.37 4.62
CA GLU A 118 -14.76 -1.52 3.99
C GLU A 118 -13.93 -2.04 2.81
N VAL A 119 -13.77 -3.36 2.74
CA VAL A 119 -13.15 -4.05 1.61
C VAL A 119 -14.21 -4.91 0.95
N HIS A 120 -14.53 -4.61 -0.30
CA HIS A 120 -15.55 -5.29 -1.08
C HIS A 120 -14.92 -6.37 -1.98
N TRP A 121 -15.49 -7.57 -1.98
CA TRP A 121 -15.06 -8.63 -2.89
C TRP A 121 -15.44 -8.29 -4.33
N ILE A 122 -14.46 -7.86 -5.11
CA ILE A 122 -14.61 -7.53 -6.52
C ILE A 122 -15.08 -8.78 -7.28
N GLN A 123 -16.24 -8.70 -7.95
CA GLN A 123 -16.55 -9.60 -9.06
C GLN A 123 -15.64 -9.19 -10.22
N LEU A 124 -14.89 -10.13 -10.82
CA LEU A 124 -13.96 -9.82 -11.91
C LEU A 124 -14.72 -9.55 -13.23
N ASP A 125 -15.30 -8.36 -13.32
CA ASP A 125 -15.81 -7.78 -14.56
C ASP A 125 -14.64 -7.18 -15.36
N SER A 126 -13.93 -8.08 -16.04
CA SER A 126 -13.17 -7.85 -17.28
C SER A 126 -12.33 -6.56 -17.39
N THR A 127 -11.17 -6.54 -16.73
CA THR A 127 -9.95 -5.91 -17.29
C THR A 127 -8.70 -6.55 -16.69
N GLU A 128 -7.58 -6.46 -17.42
CA GLU A 128 -6.23 -6.99 -17.10
C GLU A 128 -6.07 -8.52 -17.08
N ASP A 129 -4.86 -8.96 -17.46
CA ASP A 129 -4.56 -10.35 -17.84
C ASP A 129 -4.27 -11.29 -16.66
N MET A 130 -4.49 -12.60 -16.87
CA MET A 130 -3.44 -13.65 -16.87
C MET A 130 -4.00 -15.08 -16.72
N SER A 131 -4.09 -15.81 -17.84
CA SER A 131 -3.91 -17.27 -17.96
C SER A 131 -4.78 -18.27 -17.17
N CYS A 132 -5.69 -17.83 -16.28
CA CYS A 132 -6.55 -18.73 -15.50
C CYS A 132 -7.93 -18.92 -16.16
N GLU A 133 -8.50 -20.12 -16.08
CA GLU A 133 -9.84 -20.43 -16.62
C GLU A 133 -10.88 -19.41 -16.08
N GLU A 134 -11.60 -18.71 -16.98
CA GLU A 134 -12.59 -17.69 -16.59
C GLU A 134 -13.72 -18.29 -15.74
N LYS A 135 -13.66 -18.10 -14.42
CA LYS A 135 -14.67 -18.57 -13.48
C LYS A 135 -15.61 -17.44 -13.08
N LEU A 136 -16.90 -17.61 -13.39
CA LEU A 136 -17.97 -16.77 -12.89
C LEU A 136 -18.39 -17.24 -11.49
N TYR A 137 -18.64 -16.31 -10.58
CA TYR A 137 -19.38 -16.61 -9.36
C TYR A 137 -20.88 -16.66 -9.67
N PHE A 138 -21.52 -17.81 -9.44
CA PHE A 138 -22.94 -18.02 -9.69
C PHE A 138 -23.73 -17.81 -8.40
N GLY A 139 -24.25 -16.59 -8.21
CA GLY A 139 -24.98 -16.16 -7.02
C GLY A 139 -26.49 -16.06 -7.22
N MET A 140 -27.18 -15.50 -6.21
CA MET A 140 -28.64 -15.27 -6.22
C MET A 140 -29.11 -14.41 -7.42
N ASN A 141 -28.30 -13.45 -7.86
CA ASN A 141 -28.58 -12.65 -9.06
C ASN A 141 -28.55 -13.51 -10.33
N GLU A 142 -27.62 -14.46 -10.41
CA GLU A 142 -27.43 -15.36 -11.55
C GLU A 142 -28.51 -16.45 -11.57
N TYR A 143 -28.93 -16.94 -10.41
CA TYR A 143 -30.15 -17.77 -10.27
C TYR A 143 -31.41 -17.02 -10.72
N SER A 144 -31.58 -15.74 -10.37
CA SER A 144 -32.71 -14.92 -10.85
C SER A 144 -32.65 -14.70 -12.37
N LYS A 145 -31.47 -14.39 -12.93
CA LYS A 145 -31.24 -14.33 -14.40
C LYS A 145 -31.55 -15.66 -15.08
N SER A 146 -31.29 -16.81 -14.44
CA SER A 146 -31.55 -18.14 -15.03
C SER A 146 -33.02 -18.43 -15.34
N LEU A 147 -33.96 -17.69 -14.73
CA LEU A 147 -35.39 -17.75 -15.05
C LEU A 147 -35.71 -17.24 -16.46
N GLN A 148 -34.76 -16.56 -17.13
CA GLN A 148 -34.93 -16.02 -18.47
C GLN A 148 -34.36 -16.94 -19.57
N TRP A 149 -33.66 -18.04 -19.24
CA TRP A 149 -32.87 -18.88 -20.17
C TRP A 149 -33.66 -19.77 -21.16
N GLY A 150 -34.88 -19.35 -21.54
CA GLY A 150 -35.63 -19.86 -22.68
C GLY A 150 -35.94 -21.36 -22.63
N ILE A 151 -35.57 -22.08 -23.69
CA ILE A 151 -35.87 -23.51 -23.89
C ILE A 151 -34.98 -24.40 -22.98
N THR A 152 -33.87 -23.87 -22.45
CA THR A 152 -33.11 -24.60 -21.42
C THR A 152 -33.82 -24.49 -20.07
N SER A 153 -34.06 -25.64 -19.41
CA SER A 153 -34.80 -25.66 -18.15
C SER A 153 -34.13 -24.75 -17.10
N PRO A 154 -34.85 -23.82 -16.45
CA PRO A 154 -34.23 -22.91 -15.51
C PRO A 154 -33.61 -23.67 -14.32
N LEU A 155 -32.51 -23.13 -13.80
CA LEU A 155 -31.82 -23.69 -12.63
C LEU A 155 -32.59 -23.38 -11.34
N LEU A 156 -33.31 -22.26 -11.30
CA LEU A 156 -34.24 -21.92 -10.23
C LEU A 156 -35.66 -22.39 -10.60
N ARG A 157 -36.30 -23.21 -9.77
CA ARG A 157 -37.58 -23.89 -10.07
C ARG A 157 -38.59 -23.76 -8.92
N CYS A 158 -39.86 -23.96 -9.24
CA CYS A 158 -40.98 -24.06 -8.30
C CYS A 158 -41.88 -25.22 -8.72
N ASP A 159 -42.10 -26.16 -7.80
CA ASP A 159 -42.98 -27.32 -8.03
C ASP A 159 -44.44 -26.91 -7.78
N GLU A 160 -45.13 -26.48 -8.85
CA GLU A 160 -46.54 -26.11 -8.78
C GLU A 160 -47.47 -27.26 -8.38
N THR A 161 -47.09 -28.51 -8.63
CA THR A 161 -47.92 -29.70 -8.38
C THR A 161 -47.89 -30.02 -6.88
N PHE A 162 -46.70 -29.99 -6.28
CA PHE A 162 -46.51 -30.08 -4.84
C PHE A 162 -47.28 -28.97 -4.12
N GLU A 163 -47.16 -27.72 -4.57
CA GLU A 163 -47.86 -26.60 -3.94
C GLU A 163 -49.40 -26.71 -4.07
N LYS A 164 -49.92 -27.27 -5.17
CA LYS A 164 -51.36 -27.59 -5.28
C LYS A 164 -51.77 -28.65 -4.24
N MET A 165 -51.03 -29.76 -4.14
CA MET A 165 -51.29 -30.81 -3.15
C MET A 165 -51.19 -30.32 -1.69
N VAL A 166 -50.20 -29.47 -1.38
CA VAL A 166 -50.06 -28.83 -0.07
C VAL A 166 -51.30 -28.00 0.26
N ASN A 167 -51.76 -27.14 -0.65
CA ASN A 167 -52.93 -26.29 -0.40
C ASN A 167 -54.19 -27.12 -0.16
N THR A 168 -54.46 -28.14 -0.97
CA THR A 168 -55.59 -29.07 -0.75
C THR A 168 -55.50 -29.81 0.59
N LEU A 169 -54.30 -30.16 1.06
CA LEU A 169 -54.12 -30.76 2.39
C LEU A 169 -54.28 -29.75 3.53
N LEU A 170 -53.88 -28.50 3.36
CA LEU A 170 -54.08 -27.44 4.36
C LEU A 170 -55.56 -27.04 4.48
N GLU A 171 -56.29 -26.97 3.37
CA GLU A 171 -57.75 -26.78 3.34
C GLU A 171 -58.48 -27.93 4.03
N ARG A 172 -58.00 -29.17 3.84
CA ARG A 172 -58.57 -30.37 4.48
C ARG A 172 -58.20 -30.52 5.96
N TYR A 173 -57.05 -30.01 6.39
CA TYR A 173 -56.52 -30.15 7.76
C TYR A 173 -56.08 -28.81 8.38
N PRO A 174 -56.96 -27.80 8.50
CA PRO A 174 -56.59 -26.42 8.88
C PRO A 174 -56.10 -26.25 10.33
N ARG A 175 -56.10 -27.33 11.14
CA ARG A 175 -55.50 -27.35 12.49
C ARG A 175 -54.03 -27.81 12.50
N LEU A 176 -53.49 -28.29 11.37
CA LEU A 176 -52.09 -28.69 11.26
C LEU A 176 -51.23 -27.52 10.77
N HIS A 177 -50.02 -27.39 11.33
CA HIS A 177 -49.09 -26.33 10.97
C HIS A 177 -48.51 -26.55 9.56
N SER A 178 -48.41 -25.48 8.75
CA SER A 178 -47.87 -25.47 7.37
C SER A 178 -46.67 -26.39 7.18
N MET A 179 -45.61 -26.17 7.96
CA MET A 179 -44.35 -26.92 7.91
C MET A 179 -44.52 -28.43 8.12
N VAL A 180 -45.48 -28.86 8.95
CA VAL A 180 -45.73 -30.27 9.22
C VAL A 180 -46.37 -30.92 8.00
N VAL A 181 -47.43 -30.33 7.45
CA VAL A 181 -48.10 -30.84 6.24
C VAL A 181 -47.13 -30.86 5.05
N ARG A 182 -46.38 -29.78 4.83
CA ARG A 182 -45.34 -29.70 3.80
C ARG A 182 -44.27 -30.77 3.96
N CYS A 183 -43.74 -31.00 5.17
CA CYS A 183 -42.70 -31.99 5.40
C CYS A 183 -43.20 -33.44 5.25
N TYR A 184 -44.37 -33.78 5.82
CA TYR A 184 -44.95 -35.12 5.66
C TYR A 184 -45.24 -35.45 4.19
N LEU A 185 -45.83 -34.51 3.42
CA LEU A 185 -46.03 -34.69 1.99
C LEU A 185 -44.69 -34.84 1.24
N LEU A 186 -43.67 -34.06 1.59
CA LEU A 186 -42.37 -34.14 0.91
C LEU A 186 -41.67 -35.50 1.16
N ILE A 187 -41.73 -36.02 2.39
CA ILE A 187 -41.25 -37.37 2.73
C ILE A 187 -42.03 -38.42 1.94
N GLN A 188 -43.36 -38.29 1.85
CA GLN A 188 -44.21 -39.19 1.08
C GLN A 188 -43.83 -39.18 -0.41
N GLN A 189 -43.68 -38.00 -1.02
CA GLN A 189 -43.32 -37.84 -2.43
C GLN A 189 -41.95 -38.44 -2.78
N TYR A 190 -40.93 -38.24 -1.94
CA TYR A 190 -39.64 -38.92 -2.13
C TYR A 190 -39.75 -40.44 -1.95
N SER A 191 -40.59 -40.92 -1.02
CA SER A 191 -40.81 -42.35 -0.79
C SER A 191 -41.55 -43.03 -1.95
N GLU A 192 -42.60 -42.38 -2.46
CA GLU A 192 -43.38 -42.84 -3.62
C GLU A 192 -42.53 -42.83 -4.89
N ALA A 193 -41.73 -41.78 -5.13
CA ALA A 193 -40.79 -41.74 -6.24
C ALA A 193 -39.73 -42.87 -6.18
N LEU A 194 -39.20 -43.17 -4.99
CA LEU A 194 -38.27 -44.30 -4.78
C LEU A 194 -38.93 -45.65 -5.12
N MET A 195 -40.19 -45.89 -4.72
CA MET A 195 -40.94 -47.09 -5.07
C MET A 195 -41.32 -47.13 -6.56
N ALA A 196 -41.72 -46.00 -7.14
CA ALA A 196 -42.16 -45.85 -8.53
C ALA A 196 -41.05 -46.08 -9.58
N LEU A 197 -39.80 -45.90 -9.16
CA LEU A 197 -38.61 -46.08 -9.99
C LEU A 197 -37.89 -47.43 -9.77
N THR A 198 -38.36 -48.25 -8.82
CA THR A 198 -37.72 -49.54 -8.48
C THR A 198 -38.64 -50.75 -8.54
N THR A 199 -39.87 -50.66 -8.01
CA THR A 199 -40.75 -51.82 -7.79
C THR A 199 -42.20 -51.63 -8.22
N MET A 200 -42.74 -50.41 -8.21
CA MET A 200 -44.19 -50.14 -8.37
C MET A 200 -44.46 -48.99 -9.33
N ALA A 201 -44.26 -49.22 -10.64
CA ALA A 201 -44.35 -48.17 -11.67
C ALA A 201 -45.70 -47.42 -11.74
N SER A 202 -46.80 -47.98 -11.20
CA SER A 202 -48.10 -47.33 -11.06
C SER A 202 -48.12 -46.16 -10.06
N LEU A 203 -47.12 -46.05 -9.18
CA LEU A 203 -46.98 -44.91 -8.26
C LEU A 203 -46.40 -43.65 -8.91
N ARG A 204 -46.00 -43.71 -10.20
CA ARG A 204 -45.49 -42.54 -10.94
C ARG A 204 -46.52 -41.40 -10.98
N ASP A 205 -47.80 -41.73 -11.17
CA ASP A 205 -48.88 -40.73 -11.26
C ASP A 205 -49.20 -40.07 -9.91
N HIS A 206 -48.60 -40.55 -8.81
CA HIS A 206 -48.78 -40.02 -7.46
C HIS A 206 -47.64 -39.08 -7.05
N SER A 207 -46.52 -39.05 -7.79
CA SER A 207 -45.32 -38.25 -7.46
C SER A 207 -45.11 -37.08 -8.42
N THR A 208 -44.65 -35.91 -7.93
CA THR A 208 -44.38 -34.77 -8.82
C THR A 208 -43.25 -35.05 -9.81
N PRO A 209 -43.31 -34.52 -11.05
CA PRO A 209 -42.28 -34.77 -12.06
C PRO A 209 -40.91 -34.21 -11.65
N GLU A 210 -40.87 -33.13 -10.86
CA GLU A 210 -39.67 -32.62 -10.20
C GLU A 210 -39.06 -33.68 -9.27
N THR A 211 -39.86 -34.25 -8.37
CA THR A 211 -39.37 -35.25 -7.39
C THR A 211 -38.93 -36.54 -8.08
N LEU A 212 -39.69 -37.01 -9.07
CA LEU A 212 -39.32 -38.16 -9.90
C LEU A 212 -38.00 -37.93 -10.65
N SER A 213 -37.78 -36.74 -11.22
CA SER A 213 -36.53 -36.40 -11.92
C SER A 213 -35.32 -36.40 -10.98
N ILE A 214 -35.45 -35.92 -9.75
CA ILE A 214 -34.38 -35.92 -8.75
C ILE A 214 -34.01 -37.35 -8.36
N VAL A 215 -35.03 -38.18 -8.09
CA VAL A 215 -34.81 -39.57 -7.64
C VAL A 215 -34.29 -40.45 -8.77
N ASP A 216 -34.75 -40.28 -10.02
CA ASP A 216 -34.20 -41.04 -11.16
C ASP A 216 -32.71 -40.70 -11.40
N ASP A 217 -32.31 -39.43 -11.30
CA ASP A 217 -30.89 -39.06 -11.37
C ASP A 217 -30.06 -39.64 -10.21
N LEU A 218 -30.58 -39.59 -8.98
CA LEU A 218 -29.93 -40.15 -7.79
C LEU A 218 -29.76 -41.69 -7.90
N LEU A 219 -30.76 -42.39 -8.42
CA LEU A 219 -30.74 -43.85 -8.58
C LEU A 219 -29.95 -44.30 -9.81
N SER A 220 -30.04 -43.60 -10.94
CA SER A 220 -29.48 -44.04 -12.21
C SER A 220 -28.00 -43.69 -12.35
N CYS A 221 -27.55 -42.50 -11.94
CA CYS A 221 -26.16 -42.06 -12.13
C CYS A 221 -25.09 -42.97 -11.49
N PRO A 222 -25.27 -43.53 -10.27
CA PRO A 222 -24.32 -44.50 -9.70
C PRO A 222 -24.19 -45.80 -10.51
N GLY A 223 -25.16 -46.11 -11.39
CA GLY A 223 -25.11 -47.24 -12.31
C GLY A 223 -24.48 -46.93 -13.67
N LYS A 224 -24.37 -45.64 -14.07
CA LYS A 224 -23.85 -45.23 -15.38
C LYS A 224 -22.32 -45.34 -15.47
N ASN A 225 -21.61 -45.29 -14.33
CA ASN A 225 -20.15 -45.26 -14.26
C ASN A 225 -19.57 -46.40 -13.41
N LYS A 226 -18.51 -47.08 -13.91
CA LYS A 226 -17.80 -48.15 -13.18
C LYS A 226 -17.22 -47.73 -11.81
N SER A 227 -17.10 -46.43 -11.56
CA SER A 227 -16.62 -45.87 -10.28
C SER A 227 -17.68 -45.87 -9.17
N GLY A 228 -18.97 -46.02 -9.50
CA GLY A 228 -20.07 -45.93 -8.53
C GLY A 228 -20.33 -44.52 -7.97
N ARG A 229 -19.71 -43.48 -8.56
CA ARG A 229 -19.94 -42.06 -8.19
C ARG A 229 -21.29 -41.57 -8.73
N GLY A 230 -21.90 -40.62 -8.00
CA GLY A 230 -23.20 -40.04 -8.34
C GLY A 230 -23.34 -38.61 -7.85
N HIS A 231 -24.59 -38.16 -7.70
CA HIS A 231 -24.94 -36.80 -7.29
C HIS A 231 -25.34 -36.71 -5.83
N MET A 232 -24.98 -35.60 -5.20
CA MET A 232 -25.51 -35.18 -3.90
C MET A 232 -26.78 -34.35 -4.12
N LEU A 233 -27.79 -34.61 -3.29
CA LEU A 233 -28.99 -33.80 -3.06
C LEU A 233 -28.91 -33.20 -1.66
N ILE A 234 -29.12 -31.90 -1.53
CA ILE A 234 -29.43 -31.25 -0.25
C ILE A 234 -30.95 -31.15 -0.12
N LEU A 235 -31.48 -31.60 1.03
CA LEU A 235 -32.88 -31.45 1.42
C LEU A 235 -32.93 -30.58 2.68
N ARG A 236 -33.45 -29.35 2.58
CA ARG A 236 -33.48 -28.41 3.71
C ARG A 236 -34.74 -28.61 4.55
N VAL A 237 -34.57 -28.99 5.81
CA VAL A 237 -35.67 -29.23 6.76
C VAL A 237 -35.45 -28.37 8.02
N PRO A 238 -36.19 -27.25 8.21
CA PRO A 238 -35.91 -26.31 9.30
C PRO A 238 -36.00 -26.88 10.73
N SER A 239 -36.90 -27.84 10.98
CA SER A 239 -37.09 -28.47 12.30
C SER A 239 -36.27 -29.74 12.43
N VAL A 240 -35.49 -29.84 13.51
CA VAL A 240 -34.68 -31.03 13.83
C VAL A 240 -35.54 -32.28 14.03
N GLN A 241 -36.71 -32.15 14.65
CA GLN A 241 -37.66 -33.25 14.84
C GLN A 241 -38.18 -33.77 13.49
N LEU A 242 -38.55 -32.87 12.58
CA LEU A 242 -39.00 -33.23 11.24
C LEU A 242 -37.86 -33.76 10.36
N ALA A 243 -36.62 -33.29 10.56
CA ALA A 243 -35.44 -33.77 9.85
C ALA A 243 -35.05 -35.20 10.26
N MET A 244 -35.14 -35.52 11.56
CA MET A 244 -34.96 -36.90 12.04
C MET A 244 -36.03 -37.83 11.48
N LEU A 245 -37.31 -37.42 11.51
CA LEU A 245 -38.41 -38.19 10.90
C LEU A 245 -38.19 -38.41 9.38
N ALA A 246 -37.77 -37.37 8.65
CA ALA A 246 -37.46 -37.48 7.23
C ALA A 246 -36.31 -38.47 6.97
N LYS A 247 -35.24 -38.40 7.78
CA LYS A 247 -34.11 -39.33 7.72
C LYS A 247 -34.56 -40.77 7.97
N GLU A 248 -35.28 -41.01 9.07
CA GLU A 248 -35.77 -42.34 9.46
C GLU A 248 -36.67 -42.97 8.39
N ARG A 249 -37.66 -42.23 7.87
CA ARG A 249 -38.59 -42.78 6.88
C ARG A 249 -37.95 -43.00 5.52
N LEU A 250 -37.09 -42.10 5.06
CA LEU A 250 -36.38 -42.30 3.80
C LEU A 250 -35.33 -43.42 3.91
N GLN A 251 -34.68 -43.61 5.07
CA GLN A 251 -33.82 -44.78 5.33
C GLN A 251 -34.63 -46.08 5.37
N GLU A 252 -35.77 -46.11 6.07
CA GLU A 252 -36.67 -47.26 6.12
C GLU A 252 -37.14 -47.70 4.72
N VAL A 253 -37.50 -46.74 3.85
CA VAL A 253 -37.91 -47.02 2.46
C VAL A 253 -36.71 -47.47 1.62
N ARG A 254 -35.56 -46.77 1.71
CA ARG A 254 -34.33 -47.15 0.99
C ARG A 254 -33.91 -48.59 1.30
N ASP A 255 -33.93 -48.97 2.57
CA ASP A 255 -33.41 -50.25 3.03
C ASP A 255 -34.38 -51.40 2.67
N LYS A 256 -35.70 -51.17 2.74
CA LYS A 256 -36.72 -52.12 2.22
C LYS A 256 -36.64 -52.33 0.71
N LEU A 257 -36.17 -51.33 -0.05
CA LEU A 257 -35.96 -51.41 -1.50
C LEU A 257 -34.57 -51.93 -1.90
N GLY A 258 -33.70 -52.30 -0.95
CA GLY A 258 -32.36 -52.82 -1.24
C GLY A 258 -31.36 -51.77 -1.74
N LEU A 259 -31.62 -50.48 -1.48
CA LEU A 259 -30.89 -49.34 -2.04
C LEU A 259 -29.74 -48.83 -1.15
N GLN A 260 -29.49 -49.45 0.00
CA GLN A 260 -28.45 -49.06 0.98
C GLN A 260 -27.02 -49.10 0.45
N TYR A 261 -26.79 -49.78 -0.68
CA TYR A 261 -25.51 -49.79 -1.39
C TYR A 261 -25.47 -48.86 -2.62
N ARG A 262 -26.61 -48.24 -2.99
CA ARG A 262 -26.74 -47.31 -4.13
C ARG A 262 -26.49 -45.86 -3.71
N PHE A 263 -27.12 -45.41 -2.61
CA PHE A 263 -26.96 -44.04 -2.08
C PHE A 263 -27.06 -43.99 -0.54
N GLU A 264 -26.45 -42.97 0.06
CA GLU A 264 -26.51 -42.72 1.51
C GLU A 264 -27.59 -41.69 1.88
N ILE A 265 -28.13 -41.74 3.09
CA ILE A 265 -28.99 -40.69 3.65
C ILE A 265 -28.33 -40.17 4.93
N ILE A 266 -27.85 -38.94 4.89
CA ILE A 266 -27.06 -38.29 5.93
C ILE A 266 -27.93 -37.22 6.60
N LEU A 267 -27.99 -37.21 7.93
CA LEU A 267 -28.56 -36.09 8.68
C LEU A 267 -27.44 -35.08 8.94
N GLY A 268 -27.51 -33.92 8.29
CA GLY A 268 -26.55 -32.83 8.46
C GLY A 268 -27.03 -31.83 9.50
N ASN A 269 -26.31 -31.77 10.62
CA ASN A 269 -26.50 -30.81 11.70
C ASN A 269 -25.12 -30.16 11.99
N PRO A 270 -24.98 -28.82 11.91
CA PRO A 270 -23.69 -28.14 12.13
C PRO A 270 -23.04 -28.39 13.51
N ALA A 271 -23.79 -28.90 14.48
CA ALA A 271 -23.30 -29.20 15.83
C ALA A 271 -22.91 -30.67 16.06
N SER A 272 -22.79 -31.51 15.02
CA SER A 272 -22.45 -32.93 15.13
C SER A 272 -21.63 -33.45 13.96
N GLU A 273 -20.73 -34.42 14.21
CA GLU A 273 -19.89 -35.04 13.18
C GLU A 273 -20.69 -35.80 12.11
N LEU A 274 -20.11 -35.92 10.90
CA LEU A 274 -20.74 -36.60 9.77
C LEU A 274 -20.74 -38.13 9.94
N SER A 275 -21.92 -38.71 10.11
CA SER A 275 -22.11 -40.16 10.12
C SER A 275 -22.39 -40.69 8.70
N VAL A 276 -21.54 -41.62 8.23
CA VAL A 276 -21.60 -42.25 6.90
C VAL A 276 -21.31 -43.75 7.06
N ALA A 277 -22.04 -44.63 6.39
CA ALA A 277 -21.83 -46.07 6.54
C ALA A 277 -20.45 -46.53 6.03
N ALA A 278 -19.86 -47.51 6.72
CA ALA A 278 -18.47 -47.94 6.50
C ALA A 278 -18.16 -48.34 5.04
N HIS A 279 -19.11 -48.95 4.31
CA HIS A 279 -18.93 -49.29 2.89
C HIS A 279 -18.87 -48.06 1.97
N PHE A 280 -19.48 -46.93 2.34
CA PHE A 280 -19.33 -45.67 1.62
C PHE A 280 -18.03 -44.95 2.02
N VAL A 281 -17.62 -45.02 3.29
CA VAL A 281 -16.29 -44.51 3.72
C VAL A 281 -15.16 -45.25 2.97
N ALA A 282 -15.25 -46.56 2.83
CA ALA A 282 -14.30 -47.35 2.03
C ALA A 282 -14.24 -46.88 0.56
N ARG A 283 -15.39 -46.64 -0.10
CA ARG A 283 -15.43 -46.08 -1.46
C ARG A 283 -14.78 -44.68 -1.52
N LEU A 284 -15.07 -43.82 -0.55
CA LEU A 284 -14.48 -42.46 -0.48
C LEU A 284 -12.95 -42.50 -0.35
N LYS A 285 -12.40 -43.41 0.48
CA LYS A 285 -10.93 -43.65 0.54
C LYS A 285 -10.37 -44.08 -0.81
N THR A 286 -10.96 -45.09 -1.43
CA THR A 286 -10.55 -45.60 -2.75
C THR A 286 -10.61 -44.50 -3.83
N TRP A 287 -11.65 -43.67 -3.82
CA TRP A 287 -11.82 -42.55 -4.75
C TRP A 287 -10.83 -41.40 -4.54
N ARG A 288 -10.25 -41.27 -3.35
CA ARG A 288 -9.25 -40.25 -3.00
C ARG A 288 -7.80 -40.75 -3.12
N GLY A 289 -7.59 -42.06 -3.25
CA GLY A 289 -6.26 -42.66 -3.22
C GLY A 289 -5.57 -42.52 -1.86
N ASN A 290 -6.35 -42.57 -0.77
CA ASN A 290 -5.83 -42.40 0.59
C ASN A 290 -5.66 -43.76 1.28
N GLU A 291 -4.43 -44.08 1.67
CA GLU A 291 -4.05 -45.34 2.33
C GLU A 291 -4.23 -45.32 3.86
N ALA A 292 -4.60 -44.17 4.46
CA ALA A 292 -4.76 -44.06 5.91
C ALA A 292 -5.95 -44.89 6.46
N GLU A 293 -5.65 -45.86 7.34
CA GLU A 293 -6.65 -46.77 7.92
C GLU A 293 -7.72 -46.07 8.76
N GLU A 294 -7.42 -44.93 9.39
CA GLU A 294 -8.36 -44.20 10.25
C GLU A 294 -9.18 -43.09 9.55
N TRP A 295 -8.95 -42.78 8.26
CA TRP A 295 -9.61 -41.62 7.63
C TRP A 295 -11.14 -41.77 7.56
N THR A 296 -11.85 -40.73 8.00
CA THR A 296 -13.31 -40.55 7.88
C THR A 296 -13.62 -39.17 7.28
N PRO A 297 -14.76 -38.99 6.58
CA PRO A 297 -15.20 -37.69 6.12
C PRO A 297 -15.55 -36.79 7.33
N ARG A 298 -15.04 -35.55 7.35
CA ARG A 298 -15.28 -34.59 8.44
C ARG A 298 -16.02 -33.33 7.99
N THR A 299 -15.92 -32.99 6.71
CA THR A 299 -16.58 -31.82 6.08
C THR A 299 -17.55 -32.28 4.99
N TYR A 300 -18.52 -31.45 4.59
CA TYR A 300 -19.41 -31.83 3.47
C TYR A 300 -18.63 -32.00 2.15
N GLN A 301 -17.52 -31.27 1.97
CA GLN A 301 -16.59 -31.44 0.85
C GLN A 301 -15.90 -32.82 0.83
N ASP A 302 -15.86 -33.54 1.96
CA ASP A 302 -15.32 -34.90 1.99
C ASP A 302 -16.18 -35.92 1.24
N LEU A 303 -17.45 -35.59 0.98
CA LEU A 303 -18.44 -36.42 0.31
C LEU A 303 -18.40 -36.31 -1.23
N GLU A 304 -17.36 -35.71 -1.80
CA GLU A 304 -17.18 -35.54 -3.26
C GLU A 304 -17.37 -36.84 -4.06
N GLY A 305 -18.37 -36.84 -4.95
CA GLY A 305 -18.77 -37.98 -5.77
C GLY A 305 -19.69 -39.01 -5.10
N LEU A 306 -20.02 -38.85 -3.81
CA LEU A 306 -20.94 -39.73 -3.11
C LEU A 306 -22.39 -39.50 -3.61
N PRO A 307 -23.12 -40.56 -4.02
CA PRO A 307 -24.56 -40.47 -4.20
C PRO A 307 -25.22 -40.42 -2.81
N CYS A 308 -25.83 -39.29 -2.45
CA CYS A 308 -26.47 -39.15 -1.14
C CYS A 308 -27.53 -38.06 -1.07
N ILE A 309 -28.48 -38.25 -0.15
CA ILE A 309 -29.39 -37.21 0.33
C ILE A 309 -28.83 -36.67 1.65
N VAL A 310 -28.50 -35.38 1.70
CA VAL A 310 -28.06 -34.68 2.91
C VAL A 310 -29.23 -33.85 3.42
N ILE A 311 -29.81 -34.27 4.55
CA ILE A 311 -30.94 -33.60 5.19
C ILE A 311 -30.38 -32.54 6.14
N LEU A 312 -30.39 -31.26 5.74
CA LEU A 312 -29.81 -30.15 6.51
C LEU A 312 -30.84 -29.53 7.45
N THR A 313 -30.51 -29.45 8.75
CA THR A 313 -31.43 -28.98 9.79
C THR A 313 -30.80 -28.02 10.80
N GLY A 314 -31.63 -27.17 11.43
CA GLY A 314 -31.20 -26.18 12.42
C GLY A 314 -30.71 -24.86 11.80
N LYS A 315 -29.80 -24.17 12.50
CA LYS A 315 -29.06 -23.01 12.00
C LYS A 315 -28.31 -23.35 10.69
N ASP A 316 -27.97 -22.35 9.91
CA ASP A 316 -27.25 -22.54 8.65
C ASP A 316 -25.85 -23.16 8.87
N PRO A 317 -25.35 -23.99 7.93
CA PRO A 317 -23.99 -24.55 7.97
C PRO A 317 -22.95 -23.48 7.56
N LEU A 318 -22.76 -22.49 8.43
CA LEU A 318 -21.90 -21.33 8.22
C LEU A 318 -20.43 -21.75 8.04
N GLY A 319 -19.84 -21.39 6.90
CA GLY A 319 -18.45 -21.70 6.57
C GLY A 319 -18.21 -23.07 5.93
N GLU A 320 -19.21 -23.95 5.88
CA GLU A 320 -19.11 -25.24 5.20
C GLU A 320 -19.05 -25.09 3.67
N THR A 321 -18.25 -25.92 3.02
CA THR A 321 -18.11 -25.98 1.57
C THR A 321 -18.69 -27.27 1.04
N PHE A 322 -19.57 -27.20 0.03
CA PHE A 322 -20.20 -28.37 -0.58
C PHE A 322 -19.39 -28.91 -1.78
N PRO A 323 -19.47 -30.22 -2.09
CA PRO A 323 -18.73 -30.82 -3.19
C PRO A 323 -19.32 -30.50 -4.56
N ARG A 324 -18.52 -30.65 -5.63
CA ARG A 324 -18.94 -30.45 -7.03
C ARG A 324 -19.95 -31.49 -7.51
N SER A 325 -20.11 -32.60 -6.79
CA SER A 325 -21.16 -33.58 -6.99
C SER A 325 -22.57 -33.12 -6.55
N LEU A 326 -22.69 -31.98 -5.85
CA LEU A 326 -23.99 -31.36 -5.52
C LEU A 326 -24.73 -30.96 -6.80
N LYS A 327 -25.88 -31.59 -7.07
CA LYS A 327 -26.71 -31.31 -8.26
C LYS A 327 -28.04 -30.63 -7.91
N TYR A 328 -28.56 -30.85 -6.71
CA TYR A 328 -29.89 -30.41 -6.31
C TYR A 328 -29.89 -29.81 -4.90
N CYS A 329 -30.54 -28.66 -4.74
CA CYS A 329 -30.89 -28.08 -3.46
C CYS A 329 -32.42 -27.95 -3.38
N ASP A 330 -33.06 -28.87 -2.67
CA ASP A 330 -34.50 -28.89 -2.44
C ASP A 330 -34.83 -28.09 -1.18
N LEU A 331 -35.38 -26.89 -1.42
CA LEU A 331 -35.72 -25.88 -0.44
C LEU A 331 -37.25 -25.65 -0.38
N ARG A 332 -38.06 -26.61 -0.86
CA ARG A 332 -39.54 -26.52 -0.90
C ARG A 332 -40.21 -26.34 0.47
N LEU A 333 -39.50 -26.59 1.57
CA LEU A 333 -39.98 -26.36 2.94
C LEU A 333 -39.75 -24.93 3.45
N ILE A 334 -39.07 -24.05 2.71
CA ILE A 334 -38.84 -22.65 3.11
C ILE A 334 -40.11 -21.83 2.82
N ASP A 335 -40.83 -21.43 3.86
CA ASP A 335 -42.11 -20.72 3.78
C ASP A 335 -41.94 -19.18 3.90
N SER A 336 -43.02 -18.41 3.83
CA SER A 336 -42.99 -16.94 3.88
C SER A 336 -42.51 -16.33 5.21
N SER A 337 -42.15 -17.13 6.21
CA SER A 337 -41.43 -16.66 7.40
C SER A 337 -40.00 -16.20 7.09
N TYR A 338 -39.44 -16.57 5.92
CA TYR A 338 -38.07 -16.26 5.49
C TYR A 338 -38.00 -14.99 4.60
N LEU A 339 -38.91 -14.03 4.78
CA LEU A 339 -39.03 -12.79 3.98
C LEU A 339 -37.90 -11.75 4.15
N THR A 340 -36.90 -12.01 5.00
CA THR A 340 -35.76 -11.10 5.22
C THR A 340 -34.64 -11.39 4.23
N ARG A 341 -33.96 -10.33 3.74
CA ARG A 341 -32.92 -10.45 2.71
C ARG A 341 -31.81 -11.42 3.11
N THR A 342 -31.37 -11.40 4.38
CA THR A 342 -30.36 -12.31 4.92
C THR A 342 -30.77 -13.78 4.82
N ALA A 343 -31.98 -14.12 5.29
CA ALA A 343 -32.41 -15.51 5.38
C ALA A 343 -32.51 -16.15 3.99
N LEU A 344 -33.02 -15.39 3.00
CA LEU A 344 -33.05 -15.84 1.61
C LEU A 344 -31.64 -15.95 0.99
N GLU A 345 -30.74 -15.00 1.25
CA GLU A 345 -29.34 -15.05 0.79
C GLU A 345 -28.52 -16.18 1.45
N GLN A 346 -28.84 -16.57 2.68
CA GLN A 346 -28.19 -17.68 3.39
C GLN A 346 -28.66 -19.03 2.83
N GLU A 347 -29.97 -19.24 2.69
CA GLU A 347 -30.56 -20.51 2.24
C GLU A 347 -30.30 -20.77 0.74
N VAL A 348 -30.45 -19.76 -0.13
CA VAL A 348 -30.00 -19.86 -1.54
C VAL A 348 -28.46 -19.91 -1.62
N GLY A 349 -27.78 -19.33 -0.63
CA GLY A 349 -26.32 -19.36 -0.47
C GLY A 349 -25.71 -20.77 -0.40
N LEU A 350 -26.49 -21.79 -0.04
CA LEU A 350 -26.09 -23.20 -0.08
C LEU A 350 -25.79 -23.71 -1.50
N ALA A 351 -26.40 -23.10 -2.52
CA ALA A 351 -26.24 -23.46 -3.93
C ALA A 351 -25.28 -22.53 -4.71
N CYS A 352 -24.75 -21.50 -4.07
CA CYS A 352 -23.81 -20.56 -4.70
C CYS A 352 -22.43 -21.23 -4.91
N CYS A 353 -21.83 -21.04 -6.09
CA CYS A 353 -20.55 -21.68 -6.43
C CYS A 353 -19.81 -20.94 -7.56
N TYR A 354 -18.54 -21.30 -7.79
CA TYR A 354 -17.77 -20.86 -8.96
C TYR A 354 -17.89 -21.87 -10.11
N VAL A 355 -18.20 -21.38 -11.32
CA VAL A 355 -18.40 -22.18 -12.54
C VAL A 355 -17.67 -21.56 -13.74
N SER A 356 -17.29 -22.35 -14.74
CA SER A 356 -16.64 -21.82 -15.96
C SER A 356 -17.62 -21.00 -16.80
N LYS A 357 -17.20 -19.84 -17.31
CA LYS A 357 -18.02 -19.01 -18.24
C LYS A 357 -18.45 -19.79 -19.48
N GLU A 358 -17.67 -20.78 -19.93
CA GLU A 358 -17.99 -21.65 -21.07
C GLU A 358 -19.30 -22.42 -20.88
N VAL A 359 -19.59 -22.86 -19.65
CA VAL A 359 -20.79 -23.64 -19.31
C VAL A 359 -22.06 -22.79 -19.43
N ILE A 360 -21.95 -21.47 -19.25
CA ILE A 360 -23.07 -20.51 -19.27
C ILE A 360 -23.28 -19.91 -20.67
N ARG A 361 -22.26 -19.84 -21.52
CA ARG A 361 -22.40 -19.32 -22.90
C ARG A 361 -23.47 -20.05 -23.72
N GLY A 362 -23.65 -21.36 -23.51
CA GLY A 362 -24.67 -22.16 -24.19
C GLY A 362 -26.11 -21.68 -23.92
N PRO A 363 -26.60 -21.71 -22.67
CA PRO A 363 -27.93 -21.18 -22.32
C PRO A 363 -28.14 -19.70 -22.66
N THR A 364 -27.13 -18.84 -22.46
CA THR A 364 -27.29 -17.39 -22.62
C THR A 364 -27.34 -16.95 -24.10
N ALA A 365 -26.57 -17.57 -24.99
CA ALA A 365 -26.52 -17.17 -26.41
C ALA A 365 -27.85 -17.35 -27.17
N ALA A 366 -28.81 -18.11 -26.62
CA ALA A 366 -30.15 -18.25 -27.17
C ALA A 366 -31.02 -16.98 -27.02
N LEU A 367 -30.63 -16.03 -26.15
CA LEU A 367 -31.36 -14.78 -25.91
C LEU A 367 -30.82 -13.60 -26.76
N ASP A 368 -29.51 -13.53 -27.00
CA ASP A 368 -28.89 -12.45 -27.79
C ASP A 368 -29.34 -12.40 -29.26
N LEU A 369 -30.05 -13.43 -29.73
CA LEU A 369 -30.64 -13.48 -31.08
C LEU A 369 -32.00 -12.78 -31.18
N SER A 370 -32.67 -12.45 -30.07
CA SER A 370 -33.97 -11.74 -30.09
C SER A 370 -33.88 -10.24 -29.72
N GLY A 371 -32.68 -9.72 -29.44
CA GLY A 371 -32.47 -8.30 -29.07
C GLY A 371 -31.89 -7.39 -30.17
N LYS A 372 -31.42 -7.93 -31.31
CA LYS A 372 -30.53 -7.20 -32.24
C LYS A 372 -31.21 -6.42 -33.37
N GLU A 373 -32.30 -5.72 -33.07
CA GLU A 373 -32.93 -4.76 -34.01
C GLU A 373 -32.99 -3.31 -33.52
N GLN A 374 -32.46 -2.98 -32.34
CA GLN A 374 -32.56 -1.62 -31.79
C GLN A 374 -31.24 -1.04 -31.22
N GLU A 375 -30.11 -1.25 -31.91
CA GLU A 375 -28.85 -0.57 -31.57
C GLU A 375 -27.98 -0.24 -32.81
N ARG A 376 -28.40 0.77 -33.57
CA ARG A 376 -27.61 1.44 -34.62
C ARG A 376 -27.98 2.92 -34.75
N ALA A 377 -27.36 3.79 -33.95
CA ALA A 377 -26.94 5.18 -34.26
C ALA A 377 -26.76 6.00 -32.96
N ALA A 378 -25.52 6.21 -32.53
CA ALA A 378 -25.16 7.20 -31.50
C ALA A 378 -23.63 7.46 -31.49
N VAL A 379 -23.11 8.23 -32.44
CA VAL A 379 -21.72 8.75 -32.44
C VAL A 379 -21.73 10.18 -32.99
N SER A 380 -21.49 11.15 -32.09
CA SER A 380 -21.31 12.61 -32.31
C SER A 380 -22.47 13.35 -33.04
N GLU A 381 -22.64 14.69 -32.95
CA GLU A 381 -21.90 15.73 -32.23
C GLU A 381 -22.76 17.02 -32.02
N ASN A 382 -22.40 17.83 -31.01
CA ASN A 382 -22.57 19.30 -30.90
C ASN A 382 -23.98 19.97 -30.84
N ASP A 383 -23.93 21.26 -30.45
CA ASP A 383 -25.03 22.16 -30.03
C ASP A 383 -25.66 23.03 -31.15
N ALA A 384 -26.71 23.79 -30.77
CA ALA A 384 -27.18 25.11 -31.26
C ALA A 384 -28.60 25.19 -31.91
N GLU A 385 -29.07 26.43 -32.09
CA GLU A 385 -30.49 26.84 -32.16
C GLU A 385 -31.07 27.07 -33.59
N GLU A 386 -32.34 27.47 -33.59
CA GLU A 386 -33.09 28.26 -34.61
C GLU A 386 -33.98 27.57 -35.69
N LEU A 387 -35.29 27.83 -35.51
CA LEU A 387 -36.27 28.35 -36.49
C LEU A 387 -36.72 27.55 -37.75
N LEU A 388 -37.99 27.11 -37.66
CA LEU A 388 -39.13 27.45 -38.55
C LEU A 388 -39.21 27.02 -40.05
N ILE A 389 -40.43 26.53 -40.37
CA ILE A 389 -41.26 26.78 -41.58
C ILE A 389 -41.07 25.89 -42.85
N ASP A 390 -42.03 24.95 -42.95
CA ASP A 390 -42.86 24.57 -44.11
C ASP A 390 -42.41 23.69 -45.30
N LEU A 391 -43.44 23.03 -45.88
CA LEU A 391 -43.62 22.51 -47.26
C LEU A 391 -42.50 21.61 -47.85
N GLU A 392 -42.77 20.37 -48.30
CA GLU A 392 -43.80 20.01 -49.28
C GLU A 392 -44.34 18.55 -49.20
N ARG A 393 -45.46 18.33 -49.90
CA ARG A 393 -46.15 17.07 -50.22
C ARG A 393 -47.06 17.35 -51.43
N PRO A 394 -47.64 16.36 -52.16
CA PRO A 394 -47.37 14.91 -52.23
C PRO A 394 -47.24 14.43 -53.71
N GLN A 395 -47.26 13.10 -53.96
CA GLN A 395 -47.99 12.38 -55.05
C GLN A 395 -47.49 10.91 -55.12
N SER A 396 -48.25 9.89 -55.55
CA SER A 396 -49.72 9.70 -55.70
C SER A 396 -50.09 8.21 -55.94
N ASN A 397 -51.39 7.89 -55.89
CA ASN A 397 -52.06 6.64 -56.36
C ASN A 397 -51.76 5.35 -55.56
N SER A 398 -52.68 4.40 -55.35
CA SER A 398 -54.12 4.24 -55.68
C SER A 398 -54.80 3.54 -54.46
N SER A 399 -55.93 3.99 -53.90
CA SER A 399 -57.33 3.83 -54.36
C SER A 399 -57.77 2.34 -54.53
N ALA A 400 -58.93 1.88 -54.04
CA ALA A 400 -60.07 2.60 -53.40
C ALA A 400 -61.06 1.69 -52.60
N VAL A 401 -61.87 2.31 -51.70
CA VAL A 401 -63.37 2.19 -51.55
C VAL A 401 -64.02 0.82 -51.25
N THR A 402 -65.00 0.61 -50.35
CA THR A 402 -65.73 1.31 -49.24
C THR A 402 -66.35 0.22 -48.33
N GLY A 403 -66.88 0.41 -47.11
CA GLY A 403 -67.23 1.53 -46.21
C GLY A 403 -67.85 0.90 -44.92
N THR A 404 -68.75 1.42 -44.08
CA THR A 404 -69.42 2.72 -43.76
C THR A 404 -70.20 2.48 -42.44
N SER A 405 -70.45 3.38 -41.46
CA SER A 405 -70.00 4.75 -41.14
C SER A 405 -70.48 5.13 -39.71
N GLY A 406 -69.88 6.14 -39.07
CA GLY A 406 -70.32 6.73 -37.78
C GLY A 406 -69.21 6.72 -36.70
N SER A 407 -68.54 7.80 -36.27
CA SER A 407 -68.92 9.23 -36.06
C SER A 407 -69.91 9.42 -34.90
N ILE A 408 -69.79 10.36 -33.95
CA ILE A 408 -68.81 11.44 -33.68
C ILE A 408 -69.03 11.90 -32.20
N MET A 409 -68.17 12.60 -31.44
CA MET A 409 -66.95 13.38 -31.71
C MET A 409 -65.90 13.30 -30.54
N GLU A 410 -65.01 14.28 -30.51
CA GLU A 410 -63.78 14.53 -29.73
C GLU A 410 -63.90 15.08 -28.27
N ASN A 411 -62.76 15.01 -27.55
CA ASN A 411 -62.14 15.98 -26.61
C ASN A 411 -62.92 16.62 -25.44
N GLY A 412 -62.26 16.78 -24.27
CA GLY A 412 -62.58 17.94 -23.40
C GLY A 412 -62.20 18.00 -21.91
N VAL A 413 -60.90 18.01 -21.56
CA VAL A 413 -60.33 18.74 -20.39
C VAL A 413 -60.80 18.36 -18.95
N SER A 414 -60.04 18.82 -17.95
CA SER A 414 -60.17 18.49 -16.52
C SER A 414 -61.02 19.45 -15.69
N SER A 415 -61.47 18.94 -14.54
CA SER A 415 -61.54 19.59 -13.21
C SER A 415 -62.70 20.53 -12.80
N SER A 416 -63.04 20.38 -11.51
CA SER A 416 -63.67 21.34 -10.57
C SER A 416 -65.21 21.39 -10.35
N SER A 417 -65.59 20.86 -9.18
CA SER A 417 -66.49 21.44 -8.14
C SER A 417 -68.01 21.68 -8.33
N THR A 418 -68.76 21.25 -7.30
CA THR A 418 -70.07 21.76 -6.78
C THR A 418 -71.33 21.66 -7.65
N ALA A 419 -72.56 21.45 -7.15
CA ALA A 419 -73.15 20.97 -5.86
C ALA A 419 -74.67 20.64 -6.14
N ASP A 420 -75.69 20.54 -5.26
CA ASP A 420 -75.89 20.75 -3.80
C ASP A 420 -77.26 20.14 -3.34
N LYS A 421 -77.45 19.90 -2.03
CA LYS A 421 -78.75 19.65 -1.30
C LYS A 421 -79.60 18.41 -1.71
N SER A 422 -80.58 17.90 -0.91
CA SER A 422 -81.26 18.41 0.30
C SER A 422 -81.69 17.33 1.35
N GLN A 423 -81.61 17.69 2.65
CA GLN A 423 -82.57 17.52 3.79
C GLN A 423 -83.75 16.49 3.72
N LYS A 424 -84.27 15.85 4.81
CA LYS A 424 -83.91 15.70 6.26
C LYS A 424 -84.84 14.68 7.00
N GLN A 425 -84.27 13.77 7.84
CA GLN A 425 -84.81 13.24 9.15
C GLN A 425 -86.20 12.50 9.17
N PRO A 426 -86.72 11.92 10.31
CA PRO A 426 -86.19 11.81 11.70
C PRO A 426 -86.26 10.42 12.45
N LEU A 427 -85.28 10.20 13.38
CA LEU A 427 -85.37 9.48 14.71
C LEU A 427 -85.72 7.95 14.73
N THR A 428 -85.76 7.11 15.80
CA THR A 428 -85.05 6.80 17.12
C THR A 428 -85.53 5.38 17.63
N PRO A 429 -85.22 4.80 18.83
CA PRO A 429 -84.20 5.05 19.89
C PRO A 429 -83.35 3.82 20.44
N SER A 430 -82.07 4.06 20.80
CA SER A 430 -81.27 3.57 21.99
C SER A 430 -81.21 2.04 22.37
N PHE A 431 -80.56 1.50 23.45
CA PHE A 431 -79.60 2.00 24.49
C PHE A 431 -78.75 0.87 25.19
N ARG A 432 -77.54 1.23 25.70
CA ARG A 432 -76.78 0.74 26.91
C ARG A 432 -76.07 -0.66 27.01
N SER A 433 -75.02 -0.65 27.84
CA SER A 433 -74.10 -1.74 28.31
C SER A 433 -74.41 -2.17 29.77
N PRO A 434 -73.76 -3.18 30.45
CA PRO A 434 -72.31 -3.28 30.74
C PRO A 434 -71.72 -4.73 30.78
N ALA A 435 -70.89 -5.10 31.79
CA ALA A 435 -69.79 -6.10 31.70
C ALA A 435 -69.84 -7.34 32.65
N ASN A 436 -68.79 -8.19 32.58
CA ASN A 436 -68.28 -9.23 33.50
C ASN A 436 -68.70 -10.75 33.38
N SER A 437 -67.74 -11.55 32.88
CA SER A 437 -67.07 -12.71 33.55
C SER A 437 -67.71 -14.12 33.75
N VAL A 438 -66.88 -15.16 33.52
CA VAL A 438 -66.89 -16.59 34.00
C VAL A 438 -67.87 -17.61 33.36
N GLY A 439 -67.37 -18.85 33.16
CA GLY A 439 -68.14 -20.09 32.85
C GLY A 439 -68.31 -20.39 31.35
N LEU A 440 -67.88 -21.49 30.70
CA LEU A 440 -67.50 -22.90 30.98
C LEU A 440 -68.58 -23.95 30.57
N ASP A 441 -68.15 -24.86 29.67
CA ASP A 441 -68.59 -26.23 29.35
C ASP A 441 -69.76 -26.64 28.41
N GLU A 442 -69.39 -27.65 27.59
CA GLU A 442 -70.06 -28.84 26.99
C GLU A 442 -71.49 -28.89 26.40
N GLY A 443 -71.70 -29.86 25.48
CA GLY A 443 -73.00 -30.39 25.01
C GLY A 443 -73.41 -30.00 23.57
N VAL A 444 -72.99 -30.63 22.46
CA VAL A 444 -73.12 -32.03 21.96
C VAL A 444 -74.43 -32.35 21.19
N SER A 445 -74.32 -32.24 19.84
CA SER A 445 -74.85 -33.17 18.79
C SER A 445 -76.26 -33.08 18.15
N ALA A 446 -76.23 -33.44 16.85
CA ALA A 446 -77.28 -33.95 15.94
C ALA A 446 -78.38 -32.99 15.38
N GLY A 447 -78.74 -33.05 14.10
CA GLY A 447 -78.13 -33.78 12.96
C GLY A 447 -79.02 -33.92 11.70
N LEU A 448 -78.41 -34.36 10.58
CA LEU A 448 -79.03 -34.84 9.31
C LEU A 448 -79.79 -33.80 8.42
N ALA A 449 -79.95 -33.98 7.10
CA ALA A 449 -79.20 -34.78 6.10
C ALA A 449 -79.57 -34.42 4.63
N GLY A 450 -78.61 -34.59 3.71
CA GLY A 450 -78.83 -34.82 2.26
C GLY A 450 -79.34 -33.66 1.40
N ALA A 451 -79.49 -33.80 0.07
CA ALA A 451 -78.80 -34.66 -0.92
C ALA A 451 -79.25 -34.21 -2.34
N GLY A 452 -78.39 -34.35 -3.37
CA GLY A 452 -78.80 -34.03 -4.75
C GLY A 452 -77.66 -33.91 -5.76
N GLU A 453 -77.34 -35.00 -6.47
CA GLU A 453 -76.45 -35.00 -7.63
C GLU A 453 -77.22 -34.76 -8.94
N THR A 454 -76.54 -34.29 -9.99
CA THR A 454 -76.76 -34.84 -11.35
C THR A 454 -75.54 -34.57 -12.25
N LEU A 455 -75.37 -35.43 -13.26
CA LEU A 455 -74.17 -35.53 -14.12
C LEU A 455 -74.58 -35.76 -15.59
N LYS A 456 -73.60 -35.72 -16.51
CA LYS A 456 -73.62 -35.96 -17.98
C LYS A 456 -73.58 -34.67 -18.87
N GLN A 457 -73.00 -34.68 -20.08
CA GLN A 457 -72.46 -35.81 -20.88
C GLN A 457 -71.23 -35.49 -21.76
N GLU A 458 -70.67 -36.59 -22.29
CA GLU A 458 -69.59 -36.84 -23.28
C GLU A 458 -69.74 -36.08 -24.64
N CYS A 459 -68.80 -36.10 -25.60
CA CYS A 459 -67.50 -36.80 -25.77
C CYS A 459 -66.42 -35.82 -26.36
N ASP A 460 -65.42 -36.09 -27.23
CA ASP A 460 -64.97 -37.25 -28.04
C ASP A 460 -63.43 -37.20 -28.32
N SER A 461 -62.91 -38.04 -29.25
CA SER A 461 -61.49 -38.43 -29.38
C SER A 461 -60.90 -38.35 -30.80
N LEU A 462 -59.55 -38.36 -30.93
CA LEU A 462 -58.71 -39.21 -31.84
C LEU A 462 -57.34 -38.60 -32.26
N GLY A 463 -56.30 -39.45 -32.42
CA GLY A 463 -55.26 -39.31 -33.46
C GLY A 463 -53.82 -38.90 -33.07
N PRO A 464 -52.78 -39.73 -33.32
CA PRO A 464 -51.36 -39.43 -33.03
C PRO A 464 -50.38 -39.56 -34.24
N GLN A 465 -49.11 -39.12 -34.09
CA GLN A 465 -47.91 -39.80 -34.65
C GLN A 465 -46.54 -39.26 -34.13
N MET A 466 -45.44 -39.96 -34.47
CA MET A 466 -44.04 -39.74 -34.00
C MET A 466 -43.06 -39.48 -35.17
N ALA A 467 -41.86 -38.95 -34.90
CA ALA A 467 -40.58 -39.44 -35.47
C ALA A 467 -39.32 -38.83 -34.79
N SER A 468 -38.16 -39.49 -34.94
CA SER A 468 -36.83 -39.18 -34.35
C SER A 468 -35.76 -39.00 -35.44
N SER A 469 -34.62 -38.34 -35.17
CA SER A 469 -33.25 -38.71 -35.66
C SER A 469 -32.16 -37.68 -35.26
N THR A 470 -30.90 -37.89 -35.71
CA THR A 470 -29.73 -38.10 -34.83
C THR A 470 -28.37 -37.70 -35.47
N THR A 471 -27.24 -37.96 -34.75
CA THR A 471 -25.80 -37.97 -35.20
C THR A 471 -25.07 -36.60 -35.25
N SER A 472 -23.72 -36.45 -35.19
CA SER A 472 -22.55 -37.34 -34.88
C SER A 472 -21.31 -36.53 -34.39
N LYS A 473 -20.17 -37.18 -34.06
CA LYS A 473 -18.86 -36.58 -33.68
C LYS A 473 -17.68 -37.23 -34.45
N PRO A 474 -16.54 -36.51 -34.62
CA PRO A 474 -15.19 -37.09 -34.78
C PRO A 474 -14.15 -36.57 -33.75
N SER A 475 -12.86 -36.97 -33.87
CA SER A 475 -11.79 -36.73 -32.85
C SER A 475 -10.34 -36.93 -33.35
N SER A 476 -9.33 -36.35 -32.66
CA SER A 476 -8.00 -36.96 -32.26
C SER A 476 -6.78 -36.00 -32.21
N SER A 477 -5.83 -36.27 -31.28
CA SER A 477 -4.35 -35.98 -31.21
C SER A 477 -3.75 -34.65 -31.74
N SER A 478 -2.75 -33.98 -31.11
CA SER A 478 -1.87 -34.20 -29.92
C SER A 478 -1.23 -32.82 -29.48
N SER A 479 -0.12 -32.58 -28.74
CA SER A 479 1.03 -33.36 -28.21
C SER A 479 1.64 -32.77 -26.88
N GLY A 480 2.88 -32.23 -26.87
CA GLY A 480 3.69 -31.69 -25.74
C GLY A 480 5.09 -31.22 -26.22
N PRO A 481 6.06 -30.76 -25.38
CA PRO A 481 6.18 -30.72 -23.89
C PRO A 481 5.89 -29.30 -23.31
N GLY A 482 6.21 -28.89 -22.06
CA GLY A 482 6.68 -29.55 -20.82
C GLY A 482 7.83 -28.78 -20.09
N ALA A 483 7.73 -28.57 -18.77
CA ALA A 483 8.67 -27.81 -17.89
C ALA A 483 8.56 -28.27 -16.39
N PRO A 484 9.28 -27.72 -15.38
CA PRO A 484 9.62 -28.43 -14.12
C PRO A 484 8.55 -28.47 -13.01
N ARG A 485 8.88 -29.15 -11.89
CA ARG A 485 7.94 -29.80 -10.94
C ARG A 485 8.21 -29.44 -9.47
N TRP A 486 7.15 -29.18 -8.71
CA TRP A 486 7.15 -29.10 -7.22
C TRP A 486 6.25 -30.20 -6.61
N PRO A 487 6.44 -30.60 -5.34
CA PRO A 487 5.76 -31.77 -4.75
C PRO A 487 4.40 -31.44 -4.09
N GLY A 488 3.50 -32.43 -4.03
CA GLY A 488 2.31 -32.38 -3.16
C GLY A 488 0.94 -32.29 -3.82
N GLN A 489 0.62 -33.12 -4.82
CA GLN A 489 -0.76 -33.36 -5.28
C GLN A 489 -1.02 -34.85 -5.61
N PRO A 490 -2.28 -35.32 -5.51
CA PRO A 490 -2.65 -36.70 -5.81
C PRO A 490 -2.46 -37.06 -7.30
N GLY A 491 -2.31 -38.36 -7.58
CA GLY A 491 -1.78 -38.86 -8.85
C GLY A 491 -2.60 -38.50 -10.10
N PRO A 492 -1.96 -38.34 -11.28
CA PRO A 492 -2.60 -37.92 -12.53
C PRO A 492 -3.41 -39.06 -13.21
N GLY A 493 -4.47 -39.52 -12.54
CA GLY A 493 -5.29 -40.68 -12.96
C GLY A 493 -6.71 -40.36 -13.47
N CYS A 494 -7.11 -39.08 -13.58
CA CYS A 494 -8.48 -38.69 -13.95
C CYS A 494 -8.52 -37.37 -14.77
N ARG A 495 -7.90 -37.31 -15.96
CA ARG A 495 -8.11 -36.19 -16.90
C ARG A 495 -9.46 -36.31 -17.63
N GLY A 496 -10.52 -35.98 -16.90
CA GLY A 496 -11.89 -35.88 -17.39
C GLY A 496 -12.62 -34.76 -16.65
N ALA A 497 -12.23 -33.51 -16.92
CA ALA A 497 -12.79 -32.34 -16.25
C ALA A 497 -14.21 -32.05 -16.77
N HIS A 498 -15.20 -32.75 -16.21
CA HIS A 498 -16.58 -32.29 -16.28
C HIS A 498 -16.67 -30.95 -15.55
N ALA A 499 -16.80 -29.85 -16.32
CA ALA A 499 -17.02 -28.53 -15.76
C ALA A 499 -18.32 -28.53 -14.94
N ALA A 500 -18.26 -28.07 -13.70
CA ALA A 500 -19.41 -28.10 -12.80
C ALA A 500 -20.49 -27.13 -13.29
N LEU A 501 -21.69 -27.66 -13.50
CA LEU A 501 -22.91 -26.86 -13.61
C LEU A 501 -23.30 -26.35 -12.21
N PRO A 502 -23.96 -25.18 -12.09
CA PRO A 502 -24.55 -24.79 -10.81
C PRO A 502 -25.67 -25.78 -10.42
N PRO A 503 -25.87 -26.04 -9.11
CA PRO A 503 -26.99 -26.86 -8.64
C PRO A 503 -28.36 -26.34 -9.10
N VAL A 504 -29.32 -27.24 -9.31
CA VAL A 504 -30.73 -26.88 -9.50
C VAL A 504 -31.34 -26.59 -8.12
N VAL A 505 -31.93 -25.40 -7.95
CA VAL A 505 -32.54 -24.93 -6.71
C VAL A 505 -34.06 -24.98 -6.86
N ILE A 506 -34.74 -25.71 -5.98
CA ILE A 506 -36.20 -25.86 -5.99
C ILE A 506 -36.78 -25.16 -4.78
N LEU A 507 -37.55 -24.10 -5.02
CA LEU A 507 -38.15 -23.24 -4.00
C LEU A 507 -39.63 -23.54 -3.80
N SER A 508 -40.17 -23.09 -2.65
CA SER A 508 -41.60 -22.85 -2.50
C SER A 508 -42.08 -21.74 -3.45
N LYS A 509 -43.38 -21.72 -3.76
CA LYS A 509 -44.03 -20.68 -4.57
C LYS A 509 -43.88 -19.29 -3.94
N ALA A 510 -43.81 -19.21 -2.62
CA ALA A 510 -43.55 -17.97 -1.89
C ALA A 510 -42.13 -17.44 -2.19
N ALA A 511 -41.09 -18.24 -1.96
CA ALA A 511 -39.70 -17.83 -2.18
C ALA A 511 -39.39 -17.60 -3.68
N TYR A 512 -39.92 -18.45 -4.56
CA TYR A 512 -39.79 -18.29 -6.02
C TYR A 512 -40.37 -16.95 -6.51
N SER A 513 -41.52 -16.54 -5.96
CA SER A 513 -42.16 -15.27 -6.32
C SER A 513 -41.38 -14.02 -5.87
N LEU A 514 -40.40 -14.15 -4.96
CA LEU A 514 -39.50 -13.07 -4.53
C LEU A 514 -38.27 -12.90 -5.44
N LEU A 515 -37.87 -13.96 -6.15
CA LEU A 515 -36.72 -13.96 -7.07
C LEU A 515 -37.13 -13.84 -8.55
N GLY A 516 -38.42 -14.07 -8.85
CA GLY A 516 -38.99 -13.94 -10.20
C GLY A 516 -39.14 -12.49 -10.67
N SER A 517 -38.72 -12.21 -11.91
CA SER A 517 -39.05 -10.95 -12.58
C SER A 517 -40.54 -10.89 -12.89
N ARG A 518 -41.23 -9.88 -12.35
CA ARG A 518 -42.64 -9.61 -12.64
C ARG A 518 -42.73 -8.99 -14.04
N ARG A 519 -43.28 -9.74 -15.02
CA ARG A 519 -43.39 -9.32 -16.44
C ARG A 519 -43.90 -7.87 -16.56
N GLY A 520 -42.99 -6.94 -16.90
CA GLY A 520 -43.30 -5.51 -16.92
C GLY A 520 -42.14 -4.58 -16.49
N GLY A 521 -40.94 -4.79 -17.02
CA GLY A 521 -39.86 -3.77 -17.09
C GLY A 521 -39.26 -3.23 -15.79
N LYS A 522 -39.69 -3.68 -14.60
CA LYS A 522 -39.17 -3.18 -13.31
C LYS A 522 -38.14 -4.14 -12.71
N LEU A 523 -37.14 -3.54 -12.05
CA LEU A 523 -35.94 -4.18 -11.46
C LEU A 523 -36.27 -5.37 -10.53
N PRO A 524 -35.33 -6.32 -10.35
CA PRO A 524 -35.53 -7.50 -9.51
C PRO A 524 -35.90 -7.15 -8.06
N ALA A 525 -36.74 -7.97 -7.44
CA ALA A 525 -37.44 -7.64 -6.19
C ALA A 525 -36.58 -7.73 -4.90
N SER A 526 -35.26 -7.86 -5.00
CA SER A 526 -34.35 -7.87 -3.84
C SER A 526 -34.42 -6.58 -3.02
N ALA A 527 -34.72 -5.44 -3.64
CA ALA A 527 -34.95 -4.16 -2.96
C ALA A 527 -36.30 -4.10 -2.18
N ALA A 528 -37.22 -5.04 -2.44
CA ALA A 528 -38.51 -5.16 -1.74
C ALA A 528 -38.47 -6.13 -0.54
N LEU A 529 -37.39 -6.90 -0.38
CA LEU A 529 -37.19 -7.79 0.77
C LEU A 529 -37.12 -7.00 2.09
N LEU A 530 -37.49 -7.65 3.19
CA LEU A 530 -37.39 -7.07 4.53
C LEU A 530 -35.93 -7.01 4.99
N PRO A 531 -35.55 -6.04 5.85
CA PRO A 531 -34.20 -5.98 6.40
C PRO A 531 -33.98 -7.14 7.39
N HIS A 532 -32.74 -7.33 7.86
CA HIS A 532 -32.43 -8.27 8.93
C HIS A 532 -33.34 -8.03 10.16
N PRO A 533 -33.74 -9.07 10.93
CA PRO A 533 -34.61 -8.90 12.10
C PRO A 533 -34.13 -7.86 13.11
N ASP A 534 -32.81 -7.68 13.28
CA ASP A 534 -32.22 -6.70 14.21
C ASP A 534 -32.08 -5.28 13.63
N VAL A 535 -32.57 -5.07 12.40
CA VAL A 535 -32.45 -3.82 11.63
C VAL A 535 -33.84 -3.35 11.19
N ALA A 536 -34.01 -2.05 10.96
CA ALA A 536 -35.23 -1.45 10.44
C ALA A 536 -34.93 -0.46 9.30
N TRP A 537 -35.87 -0.30 8.36
CA TRP A 537 -35.82 0.81 7.41
C TRP A 537 -36.13 2.11 8.13
N ALA A 538 -35.23 3.09 8.05
CA ALA A 538 -35.35 4.36 8.77
C ALA A 538 -36.49 5.26 8.24
N ARG A 539 -36.93 5.05 6.99
CA ARG A 539 -38.12 5.70 6.39
C ARG A 539 -38.83 4.74 5.43
N PRO A 540 -40.19 4.75 5.35
CA PRO A 540 -40.92 3.95 4.36
C PRO A 540 -40.66 4.42 2.92
N LEU A 541 -40.64 5.73 2.69
CA LEU A 541 -40.43 6.38 1.39
C LEU A 541 -38.95 6.46 1.00
N ARG A 542 -38.22 5.34 1.08
CA ARG A 542 -36.83 5.24 0.59
C ARG A 542 -36.82 5.12 -0.94
N PRO A 543 -35.85 5.72 -1.66
CA PRO A 543 -35.58 5.40 -3.06
C PRO A 543 -35.27 3.91 -3.23
N LEU A 544 -35.53 3.36 -4.41
CA LEU A 544 -34.99 2.05 -4.79
C LEU A 544 -33.47 2.16 -5.00
N LEU A 545 -32.76 1.09 -4.66
CA LEU A 545 -31.33 0.95 -4.97
C LEU A 545 -31.15 0.80 -6.50
N PRO A 546 -30.23 1.53 -7.15
CA PRO A 546 -29.95 1.36 -8.58
C PRO A 546 -29.47 -0.06 -8.90
N GLY A 547 -29.91 -0.61 -10.03
CA GLY A 547 -29.59 -2.00 -10.44
C GLY A 547 -28.11 -2.28 -10.71
N HIS A 548 -27.31 -1.24 -10.91
CA HIS A 548 -25.86 -1.30 -11.16
C HIS A 548 -25.04 -0.60 -10.06
N ALA A 549 -25.62 -0.35 -8.88
CA ALA A 549 -24.95 0.37 -7.80
C ALA A 549 -23.68 -0.35 -7.32
N SER A 550 -22.57 0.38 -7.21
CA SER A 550 -21.30 -0.15 -6.70
C SER A 550 -21.44 -0.64 -5.26
N ALA A 551 -20.51 -1.47 -4.79
CA ALA A 551 -20.55 -1.95 -3.41
C ALA A 551 -20.44 -0.81 -2.36
N GLU A 552 -19.72 0.26 -2.71
CA GLU A 552 -19.60 1.49 -1.91
C GLU A 552 -20.92 2.28 -1.90
N GLU A 553 -21.55 2.47 -3.06
CA GLU A 553 -22.86 3.10 -3.18
C GLU A 553 -23.94 2.33 -2.42
N GLN A 554 -23.86 0.99 -2.43
CA GLN A 554 -24.70 0.13 -1.61
C GLN A 554 -24.45 0.35 -0.11
N SER A 555 -23.19 0.43 0.34
CA SER A 555 -22.87 0.73 1.75
C SER A 555 -23.44 2.09 2.17
N LEU A 556 -23.22 3.14 1.37
CA LEU A 556 -23.74 4.48 1.61
C LEU A 556 -25.28 4.50 1.63
N TYR A 557 -25.93 3.73 0.74
CA TYR A 557 -27.39 3.56 0.74
C TYR A 557 -27.87 2.92 2.05
N TYR A 558 -27.28 1.81 2.48
CA TYR A 558 -27.67 1.13 3.71
C TYR A 558 -27.42 1.98 4.96
N ARG A 559 -26.26 2.66 5.02
CA ARG A 559 -25.89 3.59 6.11
C ARG A 559 -26.83 4.79 6.20
N ARG A 560 -27.42 5.22 5.07
CA ARG A 560 -28.42 6.31 5.03
C ARG A 560 -29.83 5.84 5.40
N TRP A 561 -30.26 4.68 4.90
CA TRP A 561 -31.67 4.25 4.93
C TRP A 561 -32.02 3.17 5.95
N THR A 562 -31.06 2.59 6.67
CA THR A 562 -31.32 1.59 7.74
C THR A 562 -30.85 2.05 9.12
N ALA A 563 -31.57 1.62 10.16
CA ALA A 563 -31.24 1.88 11.55
C ALA A 563 -31.20 0.57 12.37
N ALA A 564 -30.24 0.47 13.28
CA ALA A 564 -30.10 -0.62 14.23
C ALA A 564 -31.24 -0.60 15.27
N ARG A 565 -31.88 -1.74 15.54
CA ARG A 565 -32.93 -1.86 16.58
C ARG A 565 -32.36 -1.84 18.00
N PRO A 566 -33.17 -1.61 19.06
CA PRO A 566 -32.66 -1.48 20.43
C PRO A 566 -31.82 -2.66 20.95
N HIS A 567 -32.05 -3.86 20.44
CA HIS A 567 -31.31 -5.08 20.78
C HIS A 567 -30.09 -5.34 19.87
N HIS A 568 -29.67 -4.42 19.01
CA HIS A 568 -28.50 -4.58 18.14
C HIS A 568 -27.24 -3.98 18.79
N ALA A 569 -26.09 -4.65 18.68
CA ALA A 569 -24.83 -4.30 19.34
C ALA A 569 -24.35 -2.84 19.09
N ASP A 570 -24.55 -2.32 17.88
CA ASP A 570 -24.15 -0.94 17.57
C ASP A 570 -25.23 0.10 17.94
N HIS A 571 -26.41 -0.29 18.41
CA HIS A 571 -27.51 0.64 18.71
C HIS A 571 -27.13 1.80 19.64
N GLY A 572 -26.27 1.53 20.64
CA GLY A 572 -25.76 2.54 21.57
C GLY A 572 -24.79 3.57 20.97
N ASN A 573 -24.38 3.45 19.71
CA ASN A 573 -23.46 4.37 19.04
C ASN A 573 -24.18 5.65 18.57
N GLN A 574 -24.48 6.54 19.51
CA GLN A 574 -25.17 7.82 19.25
C GLN A 574 -24.26 8.84 18.56
N PRO A 575 -24.83 9.82 17.80
CA PRO A 575 -24.05 10.93 17.23
C PRO A 575 -23.52 11.83 18.34
N ASP A 576 -22.34 12.41 18.11
CA ASP A 576 -21.79 13.46 18.96
C ASP A 576 -22.66 14.73 18.84
N PRO A 577 -23.14 15.32 19.96
CA PRO A 577 -23.97 16.52 19.93
C PRO A 577 -23.24 17.78 19.43
N ALA A 578 -21.90 17.81 19.37
CA ALA A 578 -21.14 18.96 18.85
C ALA A 578 -20.99 18.93 17.32
N SER A 579 -20.62 17.78 16.73
CA SER A 579 -20.37 17.64 15.29
C SER A 579 -21.54 17.07 14.48
N GLY A 580 -22.51 16.40 15.13
CA GLY A 580 -23.56 15.63 14.45
C GLY A 580 -23.07 14.34 13.76
N ALA A 581 -21.76 14.13 13.68
CA ALA A 581 -21.16 12.90 13.19
C ALA A 581 -21.24 11.79 14.25
N ARG A 582 -21.17 10.53 13.80
CA ARG A 582 -21.05 9.37 14.72
C ARG A 582 -19.61 8.90 14.78
N PRO A 583 -19.07 8.57 15.96
CA PRO A 583 -17.71 8.08 16.08
C PRO A 583 -17.58 6.70 15.41
N CYS A 584 -16.86 6.66 14.30
CA CYS A 584 -16.37 5.43 13.70
C CYS A 584 -15.04 5.06 14.37
N HIS A 585 -14.79 3.78 14.61
CA HIS A 585 -13.54 3.32 15.22
C HIS A 585 -12.46 3.11 14.15
N PRO A 586 -11.28 3.76 14.27
CA PRO A 586 -10.29 3.76 13.19
C PRO A 586 -9.66 2.39 12.94
N ARG A 587 -9.63 1.51 13.95
CA ARG A 587 -9.02 0.16 13.88
C ARG A 587 -10.05 -0.96 13.68
N ARG A 588 -11.23 -0.64 13.11
CA ARG A 588 -12.22 -1.62 12.63
C ARG A 588 -12.22 -1.66 11.11
N LEU A 589 -12.09 -2.86 10.55
CA LEU A 589 -12.20 -3.15 9.11
C LEU A 589 -13.37 -4.10 8.85
N LEU A 590 -14.00 -3.98 7.68
CA LEU A 590 -15.07 -4.87 7.25
C LEU A 590 -14.73 -5.53 5.91
N LEU A 591 -14.43 -6.84 5.92
CA LEU A 591 -14.29 -7.64 4.70
C LEU A 591 -15.64 -8.22 4.29
N THR A 592 -16.15 -7.77 3.16
CA THR A 592 -17.46 -8.18 2.63
C THR A 592 -17.27 -9.08 1.40
N GLY A 593 -18.01 -10.17 1.32
CA GLY A 593 -17.98 -11.05 0.15
C GLY A 593 -19.08 -12.11 0.19
N PRO A 594 -19.68 -12.48 -0.97
CA PRO A 594 -20.91 -13.28 -1.00
C PRO A 594 -20.77 -14.70 -0.41
N PRO A 595 -21.88 -15.46 -0.25
CA PRO A 595 -21.83 -16.86 0.17
C PRO A 595 -20.85 -17.69 -0.68
N GLN A 596 -20.20 -18.70 -0.10
CA GLN A 596 -19.29 -19.64 -0.79
C GLN A 596 -18.11 -19.04 -1.59
N VAL A 597 -17.84 -17.72 -1.49
CA VAL A 597 -16.78 -17.03 -2.26
C VAL A 597 -15.35 -17.30 -1.76
N GLY A 598 -15.17 -18.02 -0.64
CA GLY A 598 -13.86 -18.39 -0.08
C GLY A 598 -13.27 -17.45 0.98
N LYS A 599 -14.08 -16.55 1.58
CA LYS A 599 -13.69 -15.52 2.58
C LYS A 599 -12.60 -15.93 3.58
N THR A 600 -12.67 -17.14 4.11
CA THR A 600 -11.71 -17.70 5.08
C THR A 600 -10.30 -17.81 4.53
N GLY A 601 -10.13 -18.22 3.27
CA GLY A 601 -8.83 -18.19 2.59
C GLY A 601 -8.33 -16.75 2.40
N SER A 602 -9.26 -15.83 2.14
CA SER A 602 -8.97 -14.42 1.86
C SER A 602 -8.41 -13.66 3.06
N TYR A 603 -9.04 -13.74 4.24
CA TYR A 603 -8.50 -13.06 5.43
C TYR A 603 -7.20 -13.71 5.93
N LEU A 604 -7.02 -15.02 5.73
CA LEU A 604 -5.75 -15.70 5.98
C LEU A 604 -4.64 -15.20 5.06
N GLN A 605 -4.94 -14.96 3.78
CA GLN A 605 -3.99 -14.34 2.84
C GLN A 605 -3.72 -12.87 3.16
N PHE A 606 -4.73 -12.10 3.58
CA PHE A 606 -4.56 -10.74 4.11
C PHE A 606 -3.59 -10.70 5.29
N LEU A 607 -3.74 -11.60 6.28
CA LEU A 607 -2.80 -11.69 7.42
C LEU A 607 -1.36 -11.98 6.96
N ARG A 608 -1.18 -12.89 6.00
CA ARG A 608 0.13 -13.24 5.40
C ARG A 608 0.74 -12.07 4.62
N ILE A 609 -0.07 -11.25 3.94
CA ILE A 609 0.38 -10.03 3.24
C ILE A 609 0.73 -8.94 4.25
N LEU A 610 -0.15 -8.66 5.21
CA LEU A 610 0.03 -7.66 6.27
C LEU A 610 1.34 -7.89 7.04
N PHE A 611 1.63 -9.12 7.44
CA PHE A 611 2.88 -9.47 8.12
C PHE A 611 4.12 -9.15 7.27
N ARG A 612 4.11 -9.51 5.99
CA ARG A 612 5.20 -9.22 5.05
C ARG A 612 5.37 -7.71 4.81
N MET A 613 4.27 -6.97 4.73
CA MET A 613 4.30 -5.50 4.63
C MET A 613 4.87 -4.86 5.91
N LEU A 614 4.46 -5.31 7.09
CA LEU A 614 4.98 -4.81 8.37
C LEU A 614 6.47 -5.06 8.54
N ILE A 615 6.99 -6.21 8.09
CA ILE A 615 8.45 -6.45 8.03
C ILE A 615 9.12 -5.45 7.08
N ARG A 616 8.62 -5.31 5.84
CA ARG A 616 9.22 -4.37 4.86
C ARG A 616 9.10 -2.88 5.25
N LEU A 617 8.13 -2.50 6.08
CA LEU A 617 8.03 -1.15 6.65
C LEU A 617 9.00 -0.90 7.82
N LEU A 618 9.54 -1.96 8.42
CA LEU A 618 10.57 -1.91 9.46
C LEU A 618 11.99 -2.16 8.92
N GLU A 619 12.13 -2.42 7.63
CA GLU A 619 13.42 -2.60 6.95
C GLU A 619 13.82 -1.33 6.17
N VAL A 620 15.12 -1.07 6.08
CA VAL A 620 15.69 -0.02 5.23
C VAL A 620 16.99 -0.50 4.59
N ASP A 621 17.08 -0.43 3.27
CA ASP A 621 18.34 -0.63 2.55
C ASP A 621 19.28 0.55 2.86
N VAL A 622 20.45 0.26 3.44
CA VAL A 622 21.52 1.24 3.69
C VAL A 622 22.78 0.88 2.93
N TYR A 623 23.58 1.87 2.55
CA TYR A 623 24.88 1.61 1.94
C TYR A 623 25.84 0.96 2.94
N ASP A 624 26.48 -0.12 2.52
CA ASP A 624 27.62 -0.75 3.19
C ASP A 624 28.90 -0.21 2.55
N GLU A 625 29.37 0.93 3.05
CA GLU A 625 30.60 1.56 2.56
C GLU A 625 31.81 0.76 3.11
N ALA A 626 32.93 0.72 2.38
CA ALA A 626 34.10 -0.07 2.80
C ALA A 626 34.77 0.46 4.09
N GLU A 627 35.62 -0.35 4.75
CA GLU A 627 36.68 0.21 5.61
C GLU A 627 37.74 0.88 4.74
N ILE A 628 38.21 2.07 5.14
CA ILE A 628 39.02 2.92 4.25
C ILE A 628 40.13 3.70 4.98
N ASN A 629 40.56 3.24 6.16
CA ASN A 629 41.66 3.87 6.92
C ASN A 629 42.67 2.80 7.40
N THR A 630 42.82 1.72 6.62
CA THR A 630 43.69 0.56 6.94
C THR A 630 45.17 0.88 6.83
N ASP A 631 45.54 1.84 5.99
CA ASP A 631 46.93 2.07 5.54
C ASP A 631 47.76 2.94 6.51
N HIS A 632 47.44 2.83 7.81
CA HIS A 632 48.27 3.28 8.92
C HIS A 632 49.51 2.39 9.03
N SER A 633 50.52 2.73 8.21
CA SER A 633 51.91 2.29 8.38
C SER A 633 52.38 2.49 9.83
N GLU A 634 53.18 1.55 10.33
CA GLU A 634 53.59 1.34 11.75
C GLU A 634 54.45 2.48 12.38
N SER A 635 54.40 3.68 11.83
CA SER A 635 55.35 4.77 12.03
C SER A 635 54.78 5.98 12.78
N SER A 636 53.76 5.79 13.64
CA SER A 636 53.09 6.89 14.36
C SER A 636 52.48 6.46 15.69
N GLU A 637 53.32 5.95 16.60
CA GLU A 637 52.99 5.81 18.03
C GLU A 637 52.87 7.18 18.72
N VAL A 638 51.84 7.96 18.37
CA VAL A 638 51.47 9.16 19.13
C VAL A 638 50.63 8.69 20.32
N SER A 639 51.22 8.69 21.50
CA SER A 639 50.64 8.15 22.73
C SER A 639 49.45 8.97 23.25
N GLN A 640 48.26 8.71 22.72
CA GLN A 640 46.99 8.92 23.44
C GLN A 640 46.63 7.63 24.17
N SER A 641 46.14 7.74 25.41
CA SER A 641 45.72 6.57 26.19
C SER A 641 44.42 5.98 25.65
N GLU A 642 44.39 4.66 25.47
CA GLU A 642 43.21 3.94 25.02
C GLU A 642 42.00 4.23 25.95
N GLY A 643 40.90 4.71 25.37
CA GLY A 643 39.63 4.94 26.08
C GLY A 643 39.22 6.39 26.35
N GLU A 644 39.99 7.42 25.96
CA GLU A 644 39.54 8.81 26.13
C GLU A 644 38.32 9.17 25.22
N PRO A 645 37.25 9.78 25.76
CA PRO A 645 36.01 10.04 25.01
C PRO A 645 36.05 11.27 24.06
N TRP A 646 37.06 12.13 24.18
CA TRP A 646 37.23 13.33 23.32
C TRP A 646 38.71 13.55 22.97
N PRO A 647 39.02 14.20 21.83
CA PRO A 647 40.40 14.49 21.44
C PRO A 647 41.01 15.64 22.26
N ASP A 648 42.14 15.37 22.92
CA ASP A 648 43.00 16.45 23.43
C ASP A 648 43.59 17.28 22.27
N ILE A 649 43.52 18.60 22.41
CA ILE A 649 43.94 19.55 21.39
C ILE A 649 45.46 19.57 21.18
N GLU A 650 46.27 19.28 22.21
CA GLU A 650 47.73 19.47 22.17
C GLU A 650 48.46 18.26 21.55
N SER A 651 47.84 17.09 21.59
CA SER A 651 48.22 15.89 20.83
C SER A 651 47.56 15.88 19.44
N PHE A 652 46.26 16.14 19.34
CA PHE A 652 45.54 16.08 18.05
C PHE A 652 46.01 17.12 17.03
N SER A 653 46.40 18.32 17.47
CA SER A 653 46.98 19.35 16.58
C SER A 653 48.30 18.93 15.91
N LYS A 654 49.01 17.93 16.46
CA LYS A 654 50.25 17.36 15.92
C LYS A 654 50.03 16.16 14.99
N MET A 655 48.85 15.53 15.01
CA MET A 655 48.50 14.43 14.11
C MET A 655 48.51 14.94 12.64
N PRO A 656 49.07 14.18 11.68
CA PRO A 656 49.01 14.56 10.27
C PRO A 656 47.58 14.48 9.73
N PHE A 657 47.23 15.34 8.77
CA PHE A 657 45.96 15.24 8.03
C PHE A 657 46.12 14.27 6.86
N ASP A 658 45.27 13.25 6.81
CA ASP A 658 45.17 12.37 5.66
C ASP A 658 44.47 13.10 4.50
N VAL A 659 45.26 13.42 3.49
CA VAL A 659 44.84 14.12 2.27
C VAL A 659 44.06 13.20 1.33
N SER A 660 44.15 11.88 1.53
CA SER A 660 43.57 10.85 0.67
C SER A 660 42.04 10.88 0.70
N VAL A 661 41.41 10.92 -0.48
CA VAL A 661 39.95 10.94 -0.59
C VAL A 661 39.42 9.51 -0.65
N HIS A 662 38.90 9.07 0.50
CA HIS A 662 38.53 7.67 0.74
C HIS A 662 37.07 7.31 0.40
N ASP A 663 36.14 8.24 0.56
CA ASP A 663 34.69 8.00 0.38
C ASP A 663 34.37 7.40 -1.01
N PRO A 664 33.69 6.24 -1.12
CA PRO A 664 33.39 5.59 -2.40
C PRO A 664 32.60 6.47 -3.38
N LYS A 665 31.92 7.53 -2.89
CA LYS A 665 31.33 8.61 -3.71
C LYS A 665 32.33 9.23 -4.69
N TYR A 666 33.61 9.27 -4.33
CA TYR A 666 34.67 9.92 -5.11
C TYR A 666 35.63 8.94 -5.78
N SER A 667 35.30 7.64 -5.81
CA SER A 667 36.10 6.58 -6.47
C SER A 667 36.35 6.77 -7.98
N LEU A 668 35.56 7.64 -8.64
CA LEU A 668 35.72 8.05 -10.05
C LEU A 668 36.23 9.50 -10.21
N MET A 669 36.95 9.99 -9.19
CA MET A 669 37.54 11.33 -9.14
C MET A 669 39.06 11.23 -9.04
N SER A 670 39.78 12.32 -9.35
CA SER A 670 41.23 12.38 -9.24
C SER A 670 41.73 12.10 -7.81
N LEU A 671 42.81 11.33 -7.71
CA LEU A 671 43.46 11.07 -6.43
C LEU A 671 44.24 12.32 -5.98
N VAL A 672 44.21 12.66 -4.70
CA VAL A 672 45.09 13.72 -4.18
C VAL A 672 46.48 13.13 -3.92
N TYR A 673 47.51 13.82 -4.39
CA TYR A 673 48.89 13.36 -4.34
C TYR A 673 49.41 13.24 -2.91
N THR A 674 50.07 12.11 -2.63
CA THR A 674 50.89 11.89 -1.43
C THR A 674 52.18 11.19 -1.82
N GLU A 675 53.23 11.27 -1.00
CA GLU A 675 54.48 10.56 -1.24
C GLU A 675 54.29 9.04 -1.34
N LYS A 676 53.30 8.47 -0.65
CA LYS A 676 52.92 7.05 -0.75
C LYS A 676 52.49 6.68 -2.18
N LEU A 677 51.71 7.53 -2.87
CA LEU A 677 51.29 7.28 -4.26
C LEU A 677 52.48 7.23 -5.23
N ALA A 678 53.53 8.02 -5.01
CA ALA A 678 54.74 7.99 -5.84
C ALA A 678 55.53 6.66 -5.73
N GLY A 679 55.32 5.90 -4.65
CA GLY A 679 55.92 4.58 -4.43
C GLY A 679 55.27 3.44 -5.23
N VAL A 680 54.00 3.59 -5.63
CA VAL A 680 53.21 2.51 -6.26
C VAL A 680 53.81 2.14 -7.62
N LYS A 681 54.20 0.86 -7.78
CA LYS A 681 54.67 0.33 -9.06
C LYS A 681 53.49 0.08 -9.99
N GLN A 682 53.67 0.44 -11.27
CA GLN A 682 52.76 0.07 -12.34
C GLN A 682 52.87 -1.44 -12.62
N GLU A 683 52.13 -2.26 -11.86
CA GLU A 683 51.50 -3.41 -12.49
C GLU A 683 50.33 -2.89 -13.33
N ALA A 684 50.11 -3.52 -14.48
CA ALA A 684 49.09 -3.03 -15.40
C ALA A 684 47.71 -3.12 -14.73
N ILE A 685 47.09 -1.96 -14.48
CA ILE A 685 45.64 -1.85 -14.39
C ILE A 685 45.14 -2.37 -15.75
N LYS A 686 44.79 -3.66 -15.80
CA LYS A 686 44.15 -4.26 -16.97
C LYS A 686 43.00 -3.34 -17.35
N GLU A 687 42.81 -3.13 -18.65
CA GLU A 687 41.66 -2.41 -19.18
C GLU A 687 40.38 -3.02 -18.60
N SER A 688 39.91 -2.45 -17.49
CA SER A 688 38.54 -2.61 -17.08
C SER A 688 37.76 -1.96 -18.21
N LYS A 689 37.09 -2.80 -18.99
CA LYS A 689 35.95 -2.39 -19.80
C LYS A 689 35.11 -1.42 -18.96
N VAL A 690 34.38 -0.53 -19.61
CA VAL A 690 33.39 0.32 -18.94
C VAL A 690 32.24 -0.57 -18.43
N GLU A 691 32.52 -1.26 -17.32
CA GLU A 691 31.53 -1.88 -16.45
C GLU A 691 30.70 -0.76 -15.86
N GLU A 692 29.41 -1.00 -15.68
CA GLU A 692 28.51 -0.07 -15.02
C GLU A 692 29.10 0.28 -13.63
N PRO A 693 29.06 1.56 -13.21
CA PRO A 693 29.77 2.03 -12.02
C PRO A 693 29.38 1.16 -10.82
N ARG A 694 30.37 0.42 -10.28
CA ARG A 694 30.16 -0.71 -9.35
C ARG A 694 29.09 -0.36 -8.33
N LYS A 695 27.91 -0.97 -8.49
CA LYS A 695 26.73 -0.67 -7.69
C LYS A 695 27.09 -0.85 -6.22
N ARG A 696 27.09 0.26 -5.46
CA ARG A 696 27.48 0.24 -4.05
C ARG A 696 26.73 -0.85 -3.31
N GLU A 697 27.44 -1.61 -2.49
CA GLU A 697 26.84 -2.65 -1.69
C GLU A 697 25.80 -2.03 -0.75
N ALA A 698 24.63 -2.66 -0.65
CA ALA A 698 23.53 -2.20 0.14
C ALA A 698 22.97 -3.37 0.96
N VAL A 699 22.78 -3.13 2.25
CA VAL A 699 22.34 -4.14 3.22
C VAL A 699 21.01 -3.68 3.82
N SER A 700 20.04 -4.58 3.87
CA SER A 700 18.75 -4.31 4.52
C SER A 700 18.92 -4.35 6.04
N MET A 701 18.64 -3.24 6.70
CA MET A 701 18.76 -3.05 8.15
C MET A 701 17.40 -2.85 8.79
N MET A 702 17.22 -3.35 10.01
CA MET A 702 16.03 -3.05 10.80
C MET A 702 16.08 -1.60 11.31
N LEU A 703 15.03 -0.83 11.00
CA LEU A 703 14.81 0.50 11.55
C LEU A 703 14.73 0.43 13.09
N THR A 704 15.29 1.45 13.74
CA THR A 704 15.32 1.55 15.19
C THR A 704 14.38 2.65 15.68
N LYS A 705 14.11 2.66 16.99
CA LYS A 705 13.40 3.77 17.67
C LYS A 705 14.11 5.14 17.56
N TYR A 706 15.30 5.19 16.97
CA TYR A 706 16.13 6.38 16.75
C TYR A 706 16.29 6.74 15.26
N ALA A 707 15.57 6.08 14.35
CA ALA A 707 15.69 6.37 12.92
C ALA A 707 15.15 7.76 12.57
N ALA A 708 15.71 8.35 11.51
CA ALA A 708 15.06 9.43 10.77
C ALA A 708 14.09 8.83 9.73
N TYR A 709 12.95 9.48 9.52
CA TYR A 709 11.86 8.96 8.66
C TYR A 709 11.51 9.93 7.52
N ASN A 710 10.86 9.40 6.48
CA ASN A 710 10.32 10.18 5.35
C ASN A 710 8.85 10.56 5.58
N THR A 711 8.21 11.13 4.55
CA THR A 711 6.86 11.71 4.61
C THR A 711 5.76 10.73 5.02
N PHE A 712 5.95 9.43 4.78
CA PHE A 712 4.95 8.38 5.00
C PHE A 712 4.91 7.85 6.46
N HIS A 713 5.75 8.35 7.36
CA HIS A 713 5.77 7.93 8.76
C HIS A 713 4.78 8.75 9.60
N HIS A 714 3.66 8.13 9.94
CA HIS A 714 2.55 8.74 10.68
C HIS A 714 2.31 7.99 11.99
N CYS A 715 3.11 8.31 13.02
CA CYS A 715 2.88 7.81 14.39
C CYS A 715 2.35 8.93 15.28
N GLU A 716 1.48 8.59 16.24
CA GLU A 716 0.81 9.56 17.13
C GLU A 716 1.78 10.51 17.87
N GLN A 717 3.03 10.08 18.09
CA GLN A 717 4.07 10.89 18.73
C GLN A 717 4.68 11.96 17.79
N CYS A 718 4.80 11.67 16.49
CA CYS A 718 5.38 12.59 15.50
C CYS A 718 4.32 13.37 14.70
N HIS A 719 3.03 13.19 14.98
CA HIS A 719 1.95 13.98 14.36
C HIS A 719 2.22 15.49 14.47
N GLN A 720 2.45 16.03 15.67
CA GLN A 720 2.78 17.47 15.84
C GLN A 720 4.06 17.94 15.13
N TYR A 721 4.91 17.03 14.66
CA TYR A 721 6.11 17.31 13.87
C TYR A 721 5.84 17.29 12.35
N MET A 722 4.75 16.65 11.92
CA MET A 722 4.39 16.38 10.52
C MET A 722 3.07 17.02 10.07
N ASP A 723 2.18 17.37 11.01
CA ASP A 723 0.73 17.32 10.81
C ASP A 723 0.18 18.09 9.60
N PHE A 724 -0.37 17.33 8.66
CA PHE A 724 -1.35 17.82 7.71
C PHE A 724 -2.70 17.95 8.41
N THR A 725 -3.02 19.15 8.91
CA THR A 725 -4.41 19.46 9.32
C THR A 725 -5.35 19.20 8.14
N SER A 726 -6.41 18.43 8.39
CA SER A 726 -7.21 17.73 7.38
C SER A 726 -7.81 18.65 6.30
N ALA A 727 -7.10 18.80 5.18
CA ALA A 727 -7.51 19.35 3.87
C ALA A 727 -8.13 20.77 3.81
N SER A 728 -8.54 21.40 4.92
CA SER A 728 -9.30 22.66 4.94
C SER A 728 -8.71 23.78 5.80
N GLN A 729 -7.60 23.52 6.49
CA GLN A 729 -6.79 24.55 7.16
C GLN A 729 -5.33 24.33 6.78
N MET A 730 -4.79 25.25 5.98
CA MET A 730 -3.35 25.31 5.70
C MET A 730 -2.60 25.61 7.01
N SER A 731 -1.42 25.02 7.19
CA SER A 731 -0.52 25.40 8.28
C SER A 731 -0.22 26.89 8.19
N ASP A 732 -0.62 27.62 9.24
CA ASP A 732 -0.57 29.08 9.32
C ASP A 732 0.89 29.54 9.45
N SER A 733 1.53 29.68 8.29
CA SER A 733 2.97 29.79 8.09
C SER A 733 3.34 31.15 7.49
N THR A 734 4.23 31.85 8.16
CA THR A 734 4.64 33.22 7.84
C THR A 734 5.83 33.22 6.88
N LEU A 735 5.81 34.13 5.90
CA LEU A 735 6.91 34.36 4.95
C LEU A 735 7.69 35.60 5.39
N HIS A 736 8.98 35.44 5.65
CA HIS A 736 9.87 36.53 6.04
C HIS A 736 11.06 36.63 5.08
N ALA A 737 11.39 37.85 4.66
CA ALA A 737 12.64 38.13 3.96
C ALA A 737 13.77 38.36 4.96
N PHE A 738 14.97 37.88 4.63
CA PHE A 738 16.22 38.16 5.32
C PHE A 738 17.26 38.57 4.26
N THR A 739 17.87 39.74 4.44
CA THR A 739 18.81 40.32 3.46
C THR A 739 20.19 40.50 4.08
N PHE A 740 21.26 40.14 3.36
CA PHE A 740 22.64 40.42 3.73
C PHE A 740 23.51 40.72 2.50
N SER A 741 24.56 41.51 2.67
CA SER A 741 25.51 41.83 1.58
C SER A 741 26.66 40.82 1.56
N SER A 742 26.84 40.08 0.45
CA SER A 742 27.99 39.16 0.28
C SER A 742 28.98 39.71 -0.74
N SER A 743 30.23 39.90 -0.32
CA SER A 743 31.32 40.41 -1.17
C SER A 743 31.69 39.47 -2.33
N MET A 744 31.38 38.17 -2.21
CA MET A 744 31.62 37.17 -3.26
C MET A 744 30.56 37.19 -4.37
N LEU A 745 29.37 37.73 -4.08
CA LEU A 745 28.28 37.87 -5.05
C LEU A 745 28.13 39.31 -5.57
N GLY A 746 28.67 40.30 -4.86
CA GLY A 746 28.71 41.71 -5.28
C GLY A 746 27.41 42.49 -5.05
N GLU A 747 26.37 41.84 -4.53
CA GLU A 747 25.00 42.37 -4.39
C GLU A 747 24.42 42.05 -3.00
N GLU A 748 23.26 42.63 -2.68
CA GLU A 748 22.47 42.22 -1.52
C GLU A 748 21.69 40.93 -1.82
N VAL A 749 21.99 39.87 -1.05
CA VAL A 749 21.33 38.57 -1.15
C VAL A 749 20.07 38.59 -0.28
N GLN A 750 18.90 38.53 -0.89
CA GLN A 750 17.63 38.33 -0.18
C GLN A 750 17.23 36.86 -0.19
N LEU A 751 17.23 36.22 0.99
CA LEU A 751 16.68 34.89 1.22
C LEU A 751 15.26 34.99 1.77
N TYR A 752 14.42 33.97 1.53
CA TYR A 752 13.09 33.88 2.13
C TYR A 752 13.00 32.71 3.10
N PHE A 753 12.53 32.99 4.32
CA PHE A 753 12.17 31.99 5.32
C PHE A 753 10.66 31.76 5.31
N ILE A 754 10.23 30.51 5.19
CA ILE A 754 8.86 30.07 5.54
C ILE A 754 8.94 29.49 6.95
N ILE A 755 8.28 30.12 7.90
CA ILE A 755 8.34 29.78 9.33
C ILE A 755 6.94 29.32 9.79
N PRO A 756 6.78 28.08 10.30
CA PRO A 756 5.56 27.68 11.00
C PRO A 756 5.46 28.41 12.35
N LYS A 757 4.28 28.87 12.76
CA LYS A 757 4.08 29.59 14.04
C LYS A 757 4.59 28.83 15.27
N SER A 758 4.55 27.50 15.26
CA SER A 758 5.12 26.64 16.31
C SER A 758 6.65 26.71 16.45
N LYS A 759 7.34 27.36 15.50
CA LYS A 759 8.80 27.51 15.43
C LYS A 759 9.30 28.95 15.52
N GLU A 760 8.42 29.96 15.54
CA GLU A 760 8.79 31.39 15.64
C GLU A 760 9.62 31.71 16.89
N SER A 761 9.51 30.91 17.96
CA SER A 761 10.31 31.02 19.18
C SER A 761 11.83 30.84 18.99
N HIS A 762 12.27 30.25 17.87
CA HIS A 762 13.68 30.14 17.49
C HIS A 762 14.25 31.41 16.84
N PHE A 763 13.44 32.44 16.59
CA PHE A 763 13.82 33.63 15.82
C PHE A 763 13.59 34.94 16.57
N VAL A 764 14.23 36.01 16.13
CA VAL A 764 14.02 37.38 16.60
C VAL A 764 13.41 38.17 15.46
N PHE A 765 12.26 38.79 15.74
CA PHE A 765 11.55 39.63 14.78
C PHE A 765 11.53 41.06 15.31
N SER A 766 11.55 42.01 14.38
CA SER A 766 11.60 43.43 14.72
C SER A 766 10.38 43.89 15.51
N LYS A 767 10.47 45.06 16.14
CA LYS A 767 9.40 45.63 16.99
C LYS A 767 8.06 45.86 16.27
N GLN A 768 8.00 45.70 14.95
CA GLN A 768 6.79 45.76 14.13
C GLN A 768 6.27 44.38 13.68
N GLY A 769 6.92 43.28 14.10
CA GLY A 769 6.49 41.89 13.91
C GLY A 769 6.61 41.32 12.49
N LYS A 770 7.17 42.07 11.53
CA LYS A 770 7.19 41.67 10.10
C LYS A 770 8.56 41.23 9.58
N HIS A 771 9.64 41.87 10.03
CA HIS A 771 10.99 41.60 9.54
C HIS A 771 11.72 40.64 10.48
N LEU A 772 12.39 39.65 9.89
CA LEU A 772 13.27 38.73 10.60
C LEU A 772 14.62 39.42 10.84
N GLU A 773 15.01 39.56 12.11
CA GLU A 773 16.28 40.20 12.50
C GLU A 773 17.39 39.16 12.71
N SER A 774 17.08 38.03 13.37
CA SER A 774 18.05 36.93 13.55
C SER A 774 17.39 35.59 13.86
N MET A 775 18.15 34.51 13.71
CA MET A 775 17.92 33.17 14.23
C MET A 775 18.71 33.04 15.55
N ARG A 776 18.04 32.66 16.64
CA ARG A 776 18.61 32.70 17.99
C ARG A 776 19.73 31.67 18.17
N LEU A 777 20.89 32.11 18.66
CA LEU A 777 22.01 31.24 18.99
C LEU A 777 22.18 31.10 20.52
N PRO A 778 22.42 29.87 21.04
CA PRO A 778 22.66 29.66 22.47
C PRO A 778 24.06 30.13 22.88
N LEU A 779 24.35 30.06 24.18
CA LEU A 779 25.69 30.36 24.70
C LEU A 779 26.56 29.11 24.82
N VAL A 780 27.85 29.25 24.53
CA VAL A 780 28.89 28.22 24.75
C VAL A 780 28.84 27.74 26.20
N SER A 781 28.76 28.66 27.16
CA SER A 781 28.68 28.39 28.59
C SER A 781 27.27 28.10 29.11
N ASP A 782 26.24 27.97 28.27
CA ASP A 782 24.91 27.55 28.74
C ASP A 782 25.00 26.11 29.26
N LYS A 783 24.75 25.96 30.56
CA LYS A 783 24.65 24.71 31.32
C LYS A 783 23.23 24.48 31.88
N GLN A 784 22.29 25.39 31.64
CA GLN A 784 20.93 25.27 32.15
C GLN A 784 20.11 24.26 31.34
N ASN A 785 20.44 24.09 30.06
CA ASN A 785 19.75 23.18 29.14
C ASN A 785 20.62 21.96 28.72
N LEU A 786 21.09 21.16 29.69
CA LEU A 786 21.90 19.94 29.43
C LEU A 786 21.23 18.89 28.50
N ASN A 787 19.91 18.95 28.34
CA ASN A 787 19.14 18.05 27.47
C ASN A 787 18.83 18.63 26.07
N ALA A 788 19.34 19.82 25.75
CA ALA A 788 19.20 20.43 24.42
C ALA A 788 20.41 20.14 23.52
N VAL A 789 20.22 20.30 22.21
CA VAL A 789 21.29 20.41 21.20
C VAL A 789 21.43 21.89 20.83
N LYS A 790 22.67 22.38 20.73
CA LYS A 790 22.98 23.81 20.56
C LYS A 790 23.01 24.25 19.10
N SER A 791 23.44 23.38 18.20
CA SER A 791 23.76 23.70 16.82
C SER A 791 22.52 23.61 15.90
N PRO A 792 22.18 24.66 15.13
CA PRO A 792 21.13 24.57 14.11
C PRO A 792 21.48 23.52 13.05
N ILE A 793 20.51 22.69 12.66
CA ILE A 793 20.67 21.66 11.64
C ILE A 793 20.15 22.20 10.30
N PHE A 794 21.01 22.25 9.28
CA PHE A 794 20.67 22.56 7.91
C PHE A 794 20.71 21.30 7.05
N THR A 795 19.65 21.08 6.27
CA THR A 795 19.59 20.00 5.27
C THR A 795 19.38 20.63 3.89
N PRO A 796 20.38 20.61 2.98
CA PRO A 796 20.22 21.10 1.63
C PRO A 796 19.33 20.16 0.81
N SER A 797 18.48 20.71 -0.06
CA SER A 797 17.56 19.92 -0.87
C SER A 797 18.29 19.16 -1.99
N SER A 798 17.91 17.90 -2.19
CA SER A 798 18.44 17.02 -3.24
C SER A 798 17.36 16.62 -4.27
N GLY A 799 16.22 17.32 -4.26
CA GLY A 799 15.00 16.98 -5.01
C GLY A 799 14.15 15.88 -4.37
N ARG A 800 14.58 15.26 -3.26
CA ARG A 800 13.94 14.10 -2.59
C ARG A 800 12.76 14.46 -1.68
N HIS A 801 11.90 15.37 -2.09
CA HIS A 801 10.79 15.89 -1.27
C HIS A 801 9.88 14.81 -0.63
N GLU A 802 9.60 13.67 -1.29
CA GLU A 802 8.85 12.56 -0.66
C GLU A 802 9.74 11.54 0.08
N HIS A 803 10.99 11.38 -0.36
CA HIS A 803 11.83 10.22 -0.03
C HIS A 803 12.93 10.51 1.00
N GLY A 804 13.29 11.79 1.18
CA GLY A 804 14.29 12.26 2.13
C GLY A 804 13.84 12.11 3.58
N LEU A 805 14.80 11.95 4.48
CA LEU A 805 14.60 11.55 5.87
C LEU A 805 14.57 12.76 6.80
N LEU A 806 13.60 13.64 6.57
CA LEU A 806 13.50 14.94 7.25
C LEU A 806 12.70 14.88 8.55
N ASN A 807 12.07 13.74 8.88
CA ASN A 807 11.45 13.52 10.17
C ASN A 807 12.51 13.08 11.19
N LEU A 808 13.14 14.05 11.84
CA LEU A 808 14.17 13.83 12.86
C LEU A 808 13.60 13.62 14.28
N PHE A 809 12.27 13.60 14.46
CA PHE A 809 11.64 13.52 15.79
C PHE A 809 12.16 12.36 16.64
N HIS A 810 12.21 11.15 16.07
CA HIS A 810 12.69 9.95 16.76
C HIS A 810 14.22 9.95 16.93
N ALA A 811 14.96 10.39 15.91
CA ALA A 811 16.41 10.59 15.97
C ALA A 811 16.84 11.60 17.05
N MET A 812 15.97 12.55 17.39
CA MET A 812 16.16 13.56 18.43
C MET A 812 15.47 13.20 19.77
N GLU A 813 14.93 11.99 19.92
CA GLU A 813 14.23 11.54 21.14
C GLU A 813 13.08 12.48 21.58
N GLY A 814 12.45 13.18 20.63
CA GLY A 814 11.38 14.15 20.88
C GLY A 814 11.81 15.49 21.48
N ILE A 815 13.12 15.79 21.64
CA ILE A 815 13.55 17.10 22.13
C ILE A 815 13.29 18.21 21.09
N SER A 816 13.04 19.44 21.55
CA SER A 816 12.99 20.59 20.66
C SER A 816 14.36 20.84 20.03
N HIS A 817 14.36 21.06 18.72
CA HIS A 817 15.55 21.31 17.91
C HIS A 817 15.19 22.19 16.70
N LEU A 818 16.20 22.89 16.21
CA LEU A 818 16.12 23.83 15.11
C LEU A 818 16.64 23.16 13.84
N HIS A 819 15.73 22.82 12.92
CA HIS A 819 16.02 22.16 11.65
C HIS A 819 15.48 23.01 10.49
N LEU A 820 16.35 23.35 9.54
CA LEU A 820 16.07 24.19 8.38
C LEU A 820 16.28 23.38 7.11
N LEU A 821 15.25 23.31 6.27
CA LEU A 821 15.30 22.73 4.94
C LEU A 821 15.73 23.82 3.95
N VAL A 822 16.88 23.66 3.32
CA VAL A 822 17.43 24.67 2.40
C VAL A 822 17.08 24.28 0.98
N VAL A 823 16.01 24.89 0.47
CA VAL A 823 15.33 24.48 -0.76
C VAL A 823 15.58 25.46 -1.90
N LYS A 824 15.78 24.94 -3.11
CA LYS A 824 15.75 25.75 -4.33
C LYS A 824 14.33 26.29 -4.57
N GLU A 825 14.23 27.45 -5.20
CA GLU A 825 12.95 28.14 -5.42
C GLU A 825 11.93 27.27 -6.16
N TYR A 826 12.34 26.55 -7.22
CA TYR A 826 11.46 25.64 -7.97
C TYR A 826 11.04 24.40 -7.15
N GLU A 827 11.77 24.06 -6.09
CA GLU A 827 11.47 22.91 -5.20
C GLU A 827 10.56 23.32 -4.03
N MET A 828 10.48 24.61 -3.68
CA MET A 828 9.69 25.12 -2.56
C MET A 828 8.23 24.66 -2.59
N PRO A 829 7.48 24.68 -3.72
CA PRO A 829 6.09 24.19 -3.73
C PRO A 829 5.97 22.69 -3.40
N LEU A 830 6.97 21.90 -3.79
CA LEU A 830 7.01 20.46 -3.51
C LEU A 830 7.35 20.22 -2.04
N TYR A 831 8.44 20.80 -1.52
CA TYR A 831 8.78 20.66 -0.11
C TYR A 831 7.65 21.18 0.80
N ARG A 832 7.02 22.32 0.47
CA ARG A 832 5.86 22.86 1.20
C ARG A 832 4.63 21.96 1.16
N LYS A 833 4.41 21.22 0.06
CA LYS A 833 3.35 20.20 -0.02
C LYS A 833 3.64 19.02 0.93
N TYR A 834 4.89 18.58 1.06
CA TYR A 834 5.24 17.32 1.73
C TYR A 834 5.72 17.47 3.19
N TRP A 835 6.22 18.65 3.58
CA TRP A 835 6.79 18.96 4.89
C TRP A 835 6.25 20.29 5.45
N PRO A 836 4.92 20.47 5.57
CA PRO A 836 4.29 21.77 5.83
C PRO A 836 4.62 22.43 7.18
N ASN A 837 5.20 21.67 8.13
CA ASN A 837 5.56 22.13 9.47
C ASN A 837 7.08 22.23 9.71
N HIS A 838 7.88 22.16 8.64
CA HIS A 838 9.33 22.42 8.68
C HIS A 838 9.65 23.88 8.34
N ILE A 839 10.74 24.40 8.90
CA ILE A 839 11.29 25.71 8.49
C ILE A 839 11.94 25.53 7.12
N MET A 840 11.57 26.37 6.16
CA MET A 840 12.17 26.34 4.81
C MET A 840 12.93 27.63 4.54
N LEU A 841 14.21 27.48 4.21
CA LEU A 841 15.06 28.54 3.68
C LEU A 841 15.05 28.42 2.15
N VAL A 842 14.35 29.32 1.48
CA VAL A 842 14.24 29.34 0.02
C VAL A 842 15.41 30.13 -0.56
N LEU A 843 16.19 29.48 -1.43
CA LEU A 843 17.30 30.09 -2.15
C LEU A 843 16.80 30.94 -3.33
N PRO A 844 17.46 32.08 -3.67
CA PRO A 844 17.09 32.92 -4.79
C PRO A 844 17.14 32.19 -6.14
N GLY A 845 16.28 32.60 -7.08
CA GLY A 845 16.12 31.90 -8.36
C GLY A 845 17.39 31.74 -9.20
N MET A 846 18.38 32.63 -9.04
CA MET A 846 19.71 32.49 -9.67
C MET A 846 20.45 31.19 -9.29
N PHE A 847 20.15 30.61 -8.12
CA PHE A 847 20.75 29.37 -7.62
C PHE A 847 19.96 28.11 -8.02
N ASN A 848 18.83 28.24 -8.72
CA ASN A 848 18.05 27.09 -9.20
C ASN A 848 18.91 26.13 -10.04
N ASN A 849 19.73 26.65 -10.94
CA ASN A 849 20.63 25.85 -11.79
C ASN A 849 21.99 25.53 -11.13
N ALA A 850 22.30 26.08 -9.95
CA ALA A 850 23.63 25.97 -9.35
C ALA A 850 23.90 24.58 -8.72
N GLY A 851 25.19 24.27 -8.53
CA GLY A 851 25.67 23.02 -7.93
C GLY A 851 25.48 22.94 -6.41
N VAL A 852 25.89 21.81 -5.82
CA VAL A 852 25.78 21.57 -4.36
C VAL A 852 26.62 22.56 -3.56
N GLY A 853 27.73 23.05 -4.13
CA GLY A 853 28.57 24.09 -3.53
C GLY A 853 27.80 25.38 -3.20
N ALA A 854 26.83 25.79 -4.04
CA ALA A 854 26.03 27.00 -3.81
C ALA A 854 25.16 26.91 -2.56
N ALA A 855 24.51 25.76 -2.32
CA ALA A 855 23.68 25.57 -1.13
C ALA A 855 24.54 25.63 0.14
N ARG A 856 25.71 25.00 0.14
CA ARG A 856 26.65 25.02 1.28
C ARG A 856 27.28 26.40 1.50
N PHE A 857 27.60 27.12 0.43
CA PHE A 857 28.05 28.52 0.48
C PHE A 857 27.00 29.42 1.14
N LEU A 858 25.75 29.39 0.67
CA LEU A 858 24.68 30.24 1.22
C LEU A 858 24.33 29.86 2.66
N ILE A 859 24.36 28.58 3.03
CA ILE A 859 24.24 28.13 4.44
C ILE A 859 25.33 28.77 5.31
N LYS A 860 26.59 28.76 4.84
CA LYS A 860 27.74 29.29 5.59
C LYS A 860 27.68 30.82 5.71
N GLU A 861 27.44 31.53 4.62
CA GLU A 861 27.31 32.99 4.60
C GLU A 861 26.18 33.48 5.51
N LEU A 862 24.96 32.93 5.34
CA LEU A 862 23.81 33.24 6.19
C LEU A 862 24.14 33.03 7.67
N SER A 863 24.76 31.89 7.99
CA SER A 863 25.08 31.55 9.37
C SER A 863 26.15 32.47 9.96
N TYR A 864 27.14 32.89 9.17
CA TYR A 864 28.14 33.89 9.57
C TYR A 864 27.50 35.25 9.87
N HIS A 865 26.68 35.79 8.95
CA HIS A 865 25.96 37.05 9.20
C HIS A 865 25.04 36.93 10.42
N ASN A 866 24.37 35.79 10.60
CA ASN A 866 23.52 35.54 11.77
C ASN A 866 24.33 35.49 13.09
N LEU A 867 25.54 34.93 13.09
CA LEU A 867 26.42 34.92 14.25
C LEU A 867 26.82 36.34 14.65
N GLU A 868 27.18 37.20 13.69
CA GLU A 868 27.52 38.60 14.00
C GLU A 868 26.31 39.42 14.46
N LEU A 869 25.12 39.17 13.91
CA LEU A 869 23.86 39.78 14.38
C LEU A 869 23.51 39.35 15.82
N GLU A 870 23.60 38.06 16.13
CA GLU A 870 23.39 37.56 17.50
C GLU A 870 24.47 38.04 18.47
N ARG A 871 25.73 38.15 18.03
CA ARG A 871 26.82 38.76 18.81
C ARG A 871 26.51 40.22 19.15
N ASN A 872 26.10 41.04 18.18
CA ASN A 872 25.69 42.42 18.44
C ASN A 872 24.54 42.49 19.45
N ARG A 873 23.45 41.73 19.19
CA ARG A 873 22.23 41.72 20.02
C ARG A 873 22.47 41.19 21.45
N LEU A 874 23.43 40.30 21.65
CA LEU A 874 23.80 39.76 22.96
C LEU A 874 24.86 40.63 23.68
N GLU A 875 25.70 41.35 22.94
CA GLU A 875 26.65 42.33 23.49
C GLU A 875 25.94 43.57 24.05
N GLU A 876 24.85 44.03 23.41
CA GLU A 876 23.92 45.02 24.00
C GLU A 876 23.32 44.55 25.35
N LEU A 877 23.26 43.23 25.57
CA LEU A 877 22.79 42.60 26.81
C LEU A 877 23.93 42.21 27.75
N GLY A 878 25.16 42.66 27.49
CA GLY A 878 26.35 42.44 28.34
C GLY A 878 27.04 41.09 28.17
N VAL A 879 26.67 40.28 27.17
CA VAL A 879 27.32 39.01 26.85
C VAL A 879 28.50 39.24 25.92
N LYS A 880 29.67 38.66 26.23
CA LYS A 880 30.86 38.79 25.38
C LYS A 880 30.68 38.03 24.06
N ARG A 881 31.11 38.61 22.92
CA ARG A 881 30.92 38.04 21.56
C ARG A 881 31.39 36.58 21.41
N GLN A 882 32.48 36.20 22.09
CA GLN A 882 33.03 34.83 22.08
C GLN A 882 32.21 33.81 22.92
N CYS A 883 31.17 34.25 23.63
CA CYS A 883 30.28 33.35 24.38
C CYS A 883 29.08 32.88 23.54
N VAL A 884 28.84 33.45 22.35
CA VAL A 884 27.79 33.00 21.41
C VAL A 884 28.23 31.74 20.67
N TRP A 885 27.35 30.76 20.50
CA TRP A 885 27.66 29.45 19.90
C TRP A 885 27.96 29.55 18.39
N PRO A 886 29.18 29.21 17.92
CA PRO A 886 29.60 29.43 16.53
C PRO A 886 29.50 28.19 15.63
N PHE A 887 28.68 27.19 15.98
CA PHE A 887 28.56 25.95 15.19
C PHE A 887 27.18 25.73 14.58
N ILE A 888 27.19 25.20 13.36
CA ILE A 888 26.02 24.70 12.63
C ILE A 888 26.26 23.26 12.19
N VAL A 889 25.21 22.47 12.05
CA VAL A 889 25.26 21.12 11.45
C VAL A 889 24.78 21.21 10.01
N VAL A 890 25.53 20.65 9.06
CA VAL A 890 25.09 20.40 7.68
C VAL A 890 24.97 18.89 7.50
N MET A 891 23.78 18.40 7.16
CA MET A 891 23.46 16.97 7.10
C MET A 891 22.64 16.62 5.85
N ASP A 892 23.08 15.60 5.11
CA ASP A 892 22.40 15.10 3.91
C ASP A 892 21.03 14.47 4.20
N ASP A 893 20.08 14.59 3.27
CA ASP A 893 18.69 14.10 3.44
C ASP A 893 18.52 12.57 3.37
N SER A 894 19.61 11.82 3.25
CA SER A 894 19.62 10.35 3.26
C SER A 894 20.19 9.73 4.55
N CYS A 895 20.53 10.52 5.57
CA CYS A 895 20.97 10.05 6.88
C CYS A 895 19.82 9.33 7.63
N VAL A 896 19.99 8.06 8.03
CA VAL A 896 18.88 7.26 8.61
C VAL A 896 19.10 6.78 10.04
N LEU A 897 20.30 6.33 10.40
CA LEU A 897 20.61 5.67 11.67
C LEU A 897 22.03 5.99 12.12
N TRP A 898 22.25 5.96 13.44
CA TRP A 898 23.54 6.24 14.06
C TRP A 898 23.94 5.11 15.02
N ASN A 899 25.23 4.79 15.03
CA ASN A 899 25.81 3.79 15.93
C ASN A 899 26.95 4.42 16.74
N ILE A 900 27.13 3.93 17.97
CA ILE A 900 28.39 4.04 18.71
C ILE A 900 29.08 2.67 18.70
N HIS A 901 30.40 2.65 18.59
CA HIS A 901 31.22 1.45 18.58
C HIS A 901 32.13 1.40 19.80
N SER A 902 32.33 0.20 20.34
CA SER A 902 33.25 -0.06 21.44
C SER A 902 34.01 -1.36 21.21
N VAL A 903 35.33 -1.34 21.40
CA VAL A 903 36.14 -2.55 21.51
C VAL A 903 35.80 -3.23 22.83
N GLN A 904 35.49 -4.52 22.80
CA GLN A 904 35.15 -5.29 24.00
C GLN A 904 36.31 -6.20 24.40
N GLU A 905 37.07 -5.80 25.42
CA GLU A 905 38.00 -6.71 26.08
C GLU A 905 37.23 -7.80 26.81
N GLN A 906 37.20 -9.02 26.25
CA GLN A 906 36.77 -10.19 26.99
C GLN A 906 37.92 -10.69 27.85
N SER A 907 37.77 -10.60 29.17
CA SER A 907 38.75 -11.16 30.09
C SER A 907 38.68 -12.69 30.07
N SER A 908 39.82 -13.31 29.78
CA SER A 908 40.11 -14.75 29.63
C SER A 908 39.85 -15.40 28.26
N GLN A 909 40.90 -16.08 27.79
CA GLN A 909 41.09 -16.87 26.55
C GLN A 909 41.28 -16.10 25.23
N PRO A 910 42.23 -16.55 24.36
CA PRO A 910 42.56 -15.87 23.11
C PRO A 910 41.68 -16.35 21.95
N MET A 911 40.53 -15.69 21.77
CA MET A 911 39.81 -15.68 20.50
C MET A 911 39.36 -14.25 20.16
N GLU A 912 38.96 -14.05 18.90
CA GLU A 912 38.96 -12.75 18.22
C GLU A 912 38.26 -11.60 18.98
N THR A 913 38.96 -10.47 19.14
CA THR A 913 38.42 -9.24 19.73
C THR A 913 37.40 -8.61 18.80
N GLY A 914 36.14 -9.00 18.97
CA GLY A 914 35.00 -8.47 18.22
C GLY A 914 34.68 -7.01 18.56
N VAL A 915 34.15 -6.29 17.56
CA VAL A 915 33.61 -4.93 17.72
C VAL A 915 32.16 -5.01 18.17
N SER A 916 31.80 -4.29 19.24
CA SER A 916 30.42 -4.14 19.69
C SER A 916 29.85 -2.81 19.17
N SER A 917 28.92 -2.90 18.20
CA SER A 917 28.19 -1.77 17.65
C SER A 917 26.81 -1.62 18.31
N LYS A 918 26.47 -0.43 18.81
CA LYS A 918 25.20 -0.13 19.49
C LYS A 918 24.48 1.03 18.82
N ASN A 919 23.18 0.87 18.54
CA ASN A 919 22.33 1.94 18.00
C ASN A 919 22.14 3.09 19.01
N VAL A 920 22.27 4.34 18.55
CA VAL A 920 22.14 5.57 19.34
C VAL A 920 21.28 6.62 18.63
N SER A 921 20.85 7.65 19.36
CA SER A 921 20.13 8.79 18.80
C SER A 921 21.08 9.84 18.21
N LEU A 922 20.64 10.53 17.15
CA LEU A 922 21.31 11.72 16.60
C LEU A 922 21.54 12.77 17.70
N LYS A 923 20.56 12.95 18.60
CA LYS A 923 20.71 13.74 19.82
C LYS A 923 21.96 13.34 20.62
N SER A 924 22.14 12.06 20.96
CA SER A 924 23.32 11.62 21.72
C SER A 924 24.63 11.86 20.97
N VAL A 925 24.66 11.67 19.65
CA VAL A 925 25.85 11.96 18.83
C VAL A 925 26.18 13.45 18.84
N LEU A 926 25.19 14.31 18.62
CA LEU A 926 25.37 15.77 18.65
C LEU A 926 25.81 16.25 20.04
N GLN A 927 25.12 15.85 21.10
CA GLN A 927 25.48 16.24 22.47
C GLN A 927 26.89 15.76 22.87
N HIS A 928 27.36 14.61 22.37
CA HIS A 928 28.74 14.16 22.58
C HIS A 928 29.75 15.08 21.88
N ILE A 929 29.53 15.43 20.62
CA ILE A 929 30.44 16.28 19.85
C ILE A 929 30.42 17.73 20.37
N GLU A 930 29.24 18.26 20.69
CA GLU A 930 29.07 19.60 21.29
C GLU A 930 29.74 19.75 22.68
N ALA A 931 29.92 18.63 23.40
CA ALA A 931 30.62 18.58 24.69
C ALA A 931 32.16 18.55 24.59
N THR A 932 32.74 18.54 23.39
CA THR A 932 34.20 18.42 23.18
C THR A 932 34.98 19.50 23.94
N PRO A 933 35.98 19.14 24.77
CA PRO A 933 36.84 20.12 25.45
C PRO A 933 37.50 21.08 24.46
N LYS A 934 37.52 22.38 24.79
CA LYS A 934 38.09 23.44 23.95
C LYS A 934 37.48 23.50 22.51
N ILE A 935 36.26 23.00 22.27
CA ILE A 935 35.62 22.80 20.94
C ILE A 935 35.85 23.93 19.91
N ILE A 936 35.84 25.20 20.35
CA ILE A 936 36.04 26.39 19.51
C ILE A 936 37.35 26.44 18.70
N HIS A 937 38.33 25.57 18.97
CA HIS A 937 39.58 25.43 18.20
C HIS A 937 39.46 24.45 17.01
N TYR A 938 38.40 23.65 16.96
CA TYR A 938 38.09 22.77 15.84
C TYR A 938 37.24 23.54 14.81
N ALA A 939 37.64 23.48 13.55
CA ALA A 939 36.95 24.14 12.46
C ALA A 939 35.85 23.25 11.85
N ILE A 940 36.13 21.95 11.75
CA ILE A 940 35.22 20.93 11.22
C ILE A 940 35.24 19.71 12.15
N LEU A 941 34.06 19.24 12.54
CA LEU A 941 33.84 18.04 13.34
C LEU A 941 32.84 17.13 12.62
N GLY A 942 33.02 15.81 12.66
CA GLY A 942 32.09 14.85 12.06
C GLY A 942 32.33 13.41 12.47
N ILE A 943 31.67 12.48 11.79
CA ILE A 943 31.64 11.04 12.14
C ILE A 943 31.96 10.18 10.91
N GLN A 944 32.35 8.91 11.11
CA GLN A 944 32.59 8.00 9.99
C GLN A 944 31.27 7.47 9.38
N LYS A 945 31.36 6.84 8.20
CA LYS A 945 30.24 6.09 7.62
C LYS A 945 30.15 4.71 8.27
N TRP A 946 28.98 4.10 8.20
CA TRP A 946 28.78 2.73 8.66
C TRP A 946 29.31 1.70 7.64
N SER A 947 29.86 0.60 8.15
CA SER A 947 30.32 -0.56 7.38
C SER A 947 29.98 -1.85 8.14
N SER A 948 29.64 -2.91 7.40
CA SER A 948 29.49 -4.27 7.92
C SER A 948 30.82 -4.91 8.28
N LYS A 949 31.92 -4.43 7.68
CA LYS A 949 33.27 -5.00 7.78
C LYS A 949 34.14 -4.33 8.85
N LEU A 950 33.53 -3.57 9.77
CA LEU A 950 34.26 -2.74 10.75
C LEU A 950 35.13 -3.60 11.71
N THR A 951 36.45 -3.43 11.65
CA THR A 951 37.42 -4.24 12.41
C THR A 951 37.80 -3.61 13.75
N SER A 952 38.27 -4.43 14.70
CA SER A 952 38.82 -3.93 15.96
C SER A 952 40.18 -3.22 15.80
N GLN A 953 40.80 -3.30 14.62
CA GLN A 953 42.00 -2.54 14.30
C GLN A 953 41.68 -1.10 13.89
N SER A 954 40.62 -0.85 13.11
CA SER A 954 40.26 0.51 12.69
C SER A 954 39.77 1.40 13.84
N LEU A 955 39.22 0.79 14.90
CA LEU A 955 38.80 1.48 16.12
C LEU A 955 39.94 1.76 17.14
N LYS A 956 41.19 1.35 16.87
CA LYS A 956 42.33 1.70 17.74
C LYS A 956 42.61 3.20 17.79
N ALA A 957 42.27 3.93 16.72
CA ALA A 957 42.31 5.38 16.69
C ALA A 957 40.88 5.93 16.88
N PRO A 958 40.49 6.46 18.06
CA PRO A 958 39.13 6.95 18.29
C PRO A 958 38.78 8.21 17.48
N PHE A 959 39.81 8.96 17.05
CA PHE A 959 39.69 10.18 16.25
C PHE A 959 40.67 10.13 15.06
N SER A 960 40.37 10.89 14.02
CA SER A 960 41.27 11.05 12.87
C SER A 960 41.17 12.44 12.25
N ARG A 961 42.28 12.90 11.65
CA ARG A 961 42.35 14.10 10.80
C ARG A 961 42.31 13.68 9.34
N CYS A 962 41.15 13.80 8.73
CA CYS A 962 40.90 13.39 7.35
C CYS A 962 39.71 14.18 6.80
N HIS A 963 39.32 13.93 5.54
CA HIS A 963 38.09 14.47 4.97
C HIS A 963 36.85 14.04 5.75
N VAL A 964 35.90 14.97 5.89
CA VAL A 964 34.56 14.76 6.48
C VAL A 964 33.51 15.04 5.40
N HIS A 965 32.47 14.21 5.35
CA HIS A 965 31.40 14.21 4.35
C HIS A 965 30.06 13.86 4.99
N ASP A 966 28.95 14.23 4.33
CA ASP A 966 27.55 13.87 4.62
C ASP A 966 26.96 14.34 5.98
N PHE A 967 27.78 14.46 7.02
CA PHE A 967 27.44 14.96 8.36
C PHE A 967 28.59 15.81 8.91
N ILE A 968 28.39 17.13 8.92
CA ILE A 968 29.44 18.12 9.19
C ILE A 968 28.95 19.10 10.26
N LEU A 969 29.60 19.12 11.43
CA LEU A 969 29.47 20.20 12.39
C LEU A 969 30.57 21.25 12.09
N LEU A 970 30.16 22.40 11.56
CA LEU A 970 31.04 23.45 11.02
C LEU A 970 31.12 24.65 11.97
N ASN A 971 32.35 25.05 12.31
CA ASN A 971 32.66 26.29 13.01
C ASN A 971 32.72 27.45 12.00
N ILE A 972 31.67 28.26 11.94
CA ILE A 972 31.58 29.40 11.02
C ILE A 972 32.52 30.55 11.41
N ASP A 973 32.97 30.61 12.66
CA ASP A 973 33.83 31.68 13.17
C ASP A 973 35.32 31.45 12.84
N LEU A 974 35.80 30.21 12.91
CA LEU A 974 37.14 29.87 12.43
C LEU A 974 37.24 29.86 10.89
N THR A 975 36.15 29.51 10.20
CA THR A 975 36.17 29.34 8.74
C THR A 975 35.80 30.61 7.95
N GLN A 976 35.78 31.80 8.56
CA GLN A 976 35.48 33.06 7.88
C GLN A 976 36.26 33.24 6.56
N ASN A 977 37.58 33.00 6.61
CA ASN A 977 38.49 33.15 5.47
C ASN A 977 38.47 31.98 4.46
N VAL A 978 37.67 30.93 4.69
CA VAL A 978 37.57 29.75 3.83
C VAL A 978 36.11 29.54 3.42
N GLN A 979 35.78 29.78 2.15
CA GLN A 979 34.41 29.70 1.65
C GLN A 979 34.21 28.48 0.73
N TYR A 980 33.04 27.85 0.76
CA TYR A 980 32.63 26.91 -0.28
C TYR A 980 32.56 27.65 -1.63
N ASP A 981 33.07 27.06 -2.72
CA ASP A 981 32.87 27.65 -4.05
C ASP A 981 31.42 27.41 -4.50
N PHE A 982 30.64 28.48 -4.65
CA PHE A 982 29.26 28.41 -5.11
C PHE A 982 29.13 27.88 -6.55
N ASN A 983 30.23 27.91 -7.32
CA ASN A 983 30.31 27.38 -8.68
C ASN A 983 30.51 25.86 -8.75
N ARG A 984 30.79 25.17 -7.63
CA ARG A 984 31.19 23.76 -7.58
C ARG A 984 29.99 22.80 -7.66
N TYR A 985 30.03 21.83 -8.59
CA TYR A 985 28.97 20.82 -8.75
C TYR A 985 29.36 19.46 -8.14
N PHE A 986 30.65 19.11 -8.18
CA PHE A 986 31.21 17.87 -7.65
C PHE A 986 32.41 18.11 -6.73
N CYS A 987 32.63 17.25 -5.73
CA CYS A 987 33.77 17.30 -4.81
C CYS A 987 33.91 18.59 -3.97
N GLU A 988 32.79 19.25 -3.68
CA GLU A 988 32.72 20.48 -2.89
C GLU A 988 33.21 20.31 -1.44
N ASP A 989 33.04 19.12 -0.85
CA ASP A 989 33.62 18.77 0.45
C ASP A 989 35.15 18.66 0.38
N VAL A 990 35.68 18.02 -0.67
CA VAL A 990 37.12 17.74 -0.80
C VAL A 990 37.89 19.06 -0.93
N ASP A 991 37.43 19.92 -1.85
CA ASP A 991 38.01 21.24 -2.05
C ASP A 991 37.92 22.12 -0.79
N PHE A 992 36.78 22.12 -0.10
CA PHE A 992 36.62 22.87 1.17
C PHE A 992 37.54 22.32 2.28
N ASN A 993 37.60 21.01 2.48
CA ASN A 993 38.46 20.37 3.48
C ASN A 993 39.95 20.62 3.22
N LEU A 994 40.41 20.54 1.97
CA LEU A 994 41.78 20.88 1.58
C LEU A 994 42.10 22.33 1.94
N ARG A 995 41.22 23.28 1.55
CA ARG A 995 41.41 24.72 1.82
C ARG A 995 41.35 25.03 3.32
N THR A 996 40.51 24.33 4.09
CA THR A 996 40.47 24.42 5.56
C THR A 996 41.76 23.92 6.20
N ASN A 997 42.22 22.71 5.89
CA ASN A 997 43.47 22.17 6.47
C ASN A 997 44.70 23.00 6.07
N SER A 998 44.80 23.44 4.81
CA SER A 998 45.89 24.32 4.37
C SER A 998 45.87 25.71 5.01
N SER A 999 44.74 26.14 5.57
CA SER A 999 44.66 27.35 6.42
C SER A 999 45.11 27.09 7.88
N GLY A 1000 45.67 25.91 8.18
CA GLY A 1000 46.09 25.52 9.53
C GLY A 1000 44.95 25.12 10.47
N LEU A 1001 43.72 25.03 9.96
CA LEU A 1001 42.52 24.77 10.76
C LEU A 1001 42.30 23.27 11.01
N LEU A 1002 41.81 22.93 12.20
CA LEU A 1002 41.65 21.54 12.62
C LEU A 1002 40.34 20.92 12.12
N ILE A 1003 40.47 19.79 11.41
CA ILE A 1003 39.38 18.94 10.93
C ILE A 1003 39.44 17.62 11.71
N CYS A 1004 38.33 17.19 12.30
CA CYS A 1004 38.28 16.00 13.15
C CYS A 1004 37.08 15.09 12.82
N ARG A 1005 37.36 13.81 12.59
CA ARG A 1005 36.37 12.74 12.44
C ARG A 1005 36.43 11.81 13.65
N PHE A 1006 35.31 11.65 14.35
CA PHE A 1006 35.12 10.64 15.37
C PHE A 1006 34.90 9.29 14.71
N ASN A 1007 35.76 8.31 15.00
CA ASN A 1007 35.65 6.95 14.45
C ASN A 1007 34.71 6.08 15.30
N ASN A 1008 34.61 6.37 16.61
CA ASN A 1008 33.71 5.67 17.54
C ASN A 1008 32.21 5.88 17.25
N PHE A 1009 31.84 6.79 16.33
CA PHE A 1009 30.46 6.97 15.87
C PHE A 1009 30.36 6.74 14.37
N SER A 1010 29.34 6.01 13.91
CA SER A 1010 29.06 5.86 12.47
C SER A 1010 27.65 6.24 12.07
N LEU A 1011 27.53 6.81 10.86
CA LEU A 1011 26.29 7.11 10.17
C LEU A 1011 25.94 6.04 9.12
N MET A 1012 24.73 5.49 9.19
CA MET A 1012 24.12 4.77 8.07
C MET A 1012 23.41 5.75 7.12
N LYS A 1013 23.62 5.57 5.82
CA LYS A 1013 22.93 6.32 4.76
C LYS A 1013 21.98 5.42 3.98
N LYS A 1014 20.71 5.82 3.85
CA LYS A 1014 19.69 5.08 3.10
C LYS A 1014 19.99 5.08 1.60
N HIS A 1015 19.84 3.91 0.97
CA HIS A 1015 19.87 3.76 -0.48
C HIS A 1015 18.58 4.33 -1.09
N VAL A 1016 18.63 5.58 -1.53
CA VAL A 1016 17.52 6.26 -2.21
C VAL A 1016 17.80 6.37 -3.71
N GLN A 1017 16.96 5.73 -4.54
CA GLN A 1017 17.14 5.65 -6.00
C GLN A 1017 16.77 6.94 -6.75
N VAL A 1018 16.13 7.89 -6.08
CA VAL A 1018 15.59 9.14 -6.62
C VAL A 1018 16.32 10.34 -6.01
N GLY A 1019 16.56 11.38 -6.80
CA GLY A 1019 17.23 12.62 -6.36
C GLY A 1019 18.71 12.45 -5.94
N GLY A 1020 19.37 13.58 -5.68
CA GLY A 1020 20.79 13.68 -5.33
C GLY A 1020 21.74 13.28 -6.47
N GLN A 1021 22.24 14.28 -7.20
CA GLN A 1021 23.19 14.11 -8.32
C GLN A 1021 22.71 13.15 -9.43
N ARG A 1022 21.41 13.16 -9.75
CA ARG A 1022 21.00 12.84 -11.13
C ARG A 1022 21.49 13.97 -12.03
N ASP A 1023 22.31 13.64 -13.01
CA ASP A 1023 22.98 14.63 -13.87
C ASP A 1023 22.01 15.59 -14.57
N PHE A 1024 22.43 16.84 -14.75
CA PHE A 1024 21.78 17.74 -15.71
C PHE A 1024 21.76 17.05 -17.08
N ILE A 1025 20.57 16.88 -17.65
CA ILE A 1025 20.43 16.27 -18.97
C ILE A 1025 20.89 17.30 -20.01
N ILE A 1026 22.18 17.25 -20.37
CA ILE A 1026 22.78 18.12 -21.37
C ILE A 1026 22.07 17.89 -22.71
N LYS A 1027 21.44 18.94 -23.23
CA LYS A 1027 20.69 18.94 -24.50
C LYS A 1027 21.14 20.12 -25.37
N PRO A 1028 20.95 20.05 -26.71
CA PRO A 1028 21.10 21.22 -27.57
C PRO A 1028 20.07 22.29 -27.19
N LYS A 1029 20.47 23.57 -27.17
CA LYS A 1029 19.56 24.71 -26.94
C LYS A 1029 18.64 24.98 -28.16
N ILE A 1030 19.03 24.47 -29.34
CA ILE A 1030 18.24 24.54 -30.58
C ILE A 1030 18.12 23.11 -31.16
N MET A 1031 16.89 22.64 -31.38
CA MET A 1031 16.65 21.35 -32.03
C MET A 1031 16.82 21.47 -33.56
N VAL A 1032 18.00 21.08 -34.05
CA VAL A 1032 18.24 20.82 -35.47
C VAL A 1032 18.68 19.36 -35.63
N SER A 1033 17.89 18.58 -36.36
CA SER A 1033 18.04 17.12 -36.60
C SER A 1033 17.69 16.19 -35.41
N GLU A 1034 17.01 15.09 -35.73
CA GLU A 1034 16.44 14.09 -34.78
C GLU A 1034 17.48 13.09 -34.23
N SER A 1035 18.74 13.53 -34.09
CA SER A 1035 19.85 12.65 -33.65
C SER A 1035 19.82 12.43 -32.14
N LEU A 1036 19.18 11.34 -31.70
CA LEU A 1036 19.15 10.86 -30.30
C LEU A 1036 20.51 10.35 -29.75
N ALA A 1037 21.63 10.60 -30.45
CA ALA A 1037 22.96 10.24 -29.97
C ALA A 1037 23.35 11.03 -28.71
N PRO A 1038 23.92 10.40 -27.67
CA PRO A 1038 24.34 11.10 -26.46
C PRO A 1038 25.51 12.05 -26.75
N ILE A 1039 25.41 13.28 -26.25
CA ILE A 1039 26.44 14.31 -26.43
C ILE A 1039 27.69 13.90 -25.64
N LEU A 1040 28.80 13.70 -26.34
CA LEU A 1040 30.05 13.22 -25.75
C LEU A 1040 30.71 14.34 -24.93
N PRO A 1041 31.44 14.03 -23.83
CA PRO A 1041 32.10 15.05 -23.02
C PRO A 1041 33.08 15.96 -23.80
N LEU A 1042 33.66 15.45 -24.89
CA LEU A 1042 34.50 16.22 -25.80
C LEU A 1042 33.77 17.36 -26.54
N GLN A 1043 32.44 17.37 -26.54
CA GLN A 1043 31.60 18.39 -27.16
C GLN A 1043 31.12 19.45 -26.15
N TYR A 1044 31.45 19.31 -24.86
CA TYR A 1044 31.12 20.30 -23.81
C TYR A 1044 32.02 21.55 -23.88
N VAL A 1045 33.01 21.52 -24.78
CA VAL A 1045 34.03 22.55 -25.03
C VAL A 1045 34.23 22.72 -26.54
N CYS A 1046 34.48 23.94 -26.96
CA CYS A 1046 34.67 24.35 -28.35
C CYS A 1046 35.80 25.38 -28.48
N ALA A 1047 36.19 25.74 -29.71
CA ALA A 1047 37.04 26.90 -29.95
C ALA A 1047 36.19 28.19 -29.90
N PRO A 1048 36.67 29.31 -29.34
CA PRO A 1048 35.83 30.50 -29.11
C PRO A 1048 35.11 31.01 -30.36
N ASP A 1049 35.82 31.03 -31.48
CA ASP A 1049 35.40 31.65 -32.73
C ASP A 1049 34.81 30.61 -33.73
N SER A 1050 34.22 29.50 -33.23
CA SER A 1050 33.70 28.38 -34.04
C SER A 1050 32.17 28.28 -34.04
N GLU A 1051 31.57 27.90 -35.18
CA GLU A 1051 30.15 27.54 -35.24
C GLU A 1051 29.93 26.13 -34.67
N HIS A 1052 29.30 26.04 -33.49
CA HIS A 1052 29.08 24.79 -32.76
C HIS A 1052 27.69 24.74 -32.11
N THR A 1053 27.22 23.53 -31.79
CA THR A 1053 25.92 23.34 -31.14
C THR A 1053 25.95 23.81 -29.69
N LEU A 1054 25.25 24.91 -29.39
CA LEU A 1054 25.11 25.43 -28.03
C LEU A 1054 24.33 24.46 -27.14
N LEU A 1055 24.83 24.23 -25.94
CA LEU A 1055 24.28 23.32 -24.94
C LEU A 1055 23.47 24.07 -23.88
N ALA A 1056 22.35 23.52 -23.47
CA ALA A 1056 21.49 24.03 -22.40
C ALA A 1056 21.96 23.51 -21.03
N ALA A 1057 23.16 23.93 -20.60
CA ALA A 1057 23.74 23.58 -19.29
C ALA A 1057 24.73 24.67 -18.81
N PRO A 1058 24.91 24.88 -17.49
CA PRO A 1058 25.83 25.88 -16.96
C PRO A 1058 27.30 25.63 -17.34
N ALA A 1059 28.05 26.70 -17.61
CA ALA A 1059 29.46 26.65 -18.02
C ALA A 1059 30.34 25.84 -17.06
N GLN A 1060 30.17 26.05 -15.76
CA GLN A 1060 30.85 25.36 -14.66
C GLN A 1060 30.62 23.84 -14.70
N PHE A 1061 29.37 23.40 -14.95
CA PHE A 1061 29.02 21.99 -15.01
C PHE A 1061 29.61 21.31 -16.25
N LEU A 1062 29.54 22.00 -17.41
CA LEU A 1062 30.20 21.55 -18.64
C LEU A 1062 31.71 21.40 -18.45
N LEU A 1063 32.35 22.37 -17.77
CA LEU A 1063 33.78 22.35 -17.47
C LEU A 1063 34.15 21.18 -16.54
N GLU A 1064 33.48 21.01 -15.39
CA GLU A 1064 33.78 19.91 -14.45
C GLU A 1064 33.59 18.54 -15.11
N LYS A 1065 32.54 18.37 -15.93
CA LYS A 1065 32.33 17.13 -16.70
C LYS A 1065 33.34 16.94 -17.84
N PHE A 1066 33.79 18.00 -18.52
CA PHE A 1066 34.84 17.93 -19.53
C PHE A 1066 36.17 17.51 -18.89
N LEU A 1067 36.58 18.18 -17.81
CA LEU A 1067 37.79 17.88 -17.06
C LEU A 1067 37.84 16.42 -16.59
N GLN A 1068 36.73 15.90 -16.04
CA GLN A 1068 36.61 14.51 -15.60
C GLN A 1068 36.88 13.48 -16.70
N HIS A 1069 36.49 13.75 -17.96
CA HIS A 1069 36.46 12.76 -19.05
C HIS A 1069 37.44 13.03 -20.20
N ALA A 1070 38.07 14.21 -20.26
CA ALA A 1070 38.97 14.62 -21.34
C ALA A 1070 40.41 14.90 -20.86
N SER A 1071 40.73 14.59 -19.60
CA SER A 1071 42.06 14.83 -19.02
C SER A 1071 43.21 14.14 -19.75
N TYR A 1072 42.98 13.00 -20.40
CA TYR A 1072 43.97 12.36 -21.28
C TYR A 1072 44.40 13.23 -22.48
N LYS A 1073 43.59 14.24 -22.87
CA LYS A 1073 43.96 15.23 -23.89
C LYS A 1073 44.64 16.47 -23.30
N LEU A 1074 44.21 16.90 -22.11
CA LEU A 1074 44.73 18.09 -21.42
C LEU A 1074 46.09 17.82 -20.75
N PHE A 1075 46.22 16.71 -20.03
CA PHE A 1075 47.38 16.36 -19.23
C PHE A 1075 47.92 14.97 -19.62
N PRO A 1076 48.29 14.73 -20.90
CA PRO A 1076 48.71 13.40 -21.39
C PRO A 1076 49.97 12.84 -20.71
N LYS A 1077 50.72 13.67 -19.97
CA LYS A 1077 51.89 13.25 -19.17
C LYS A 1077 51.55 12.83 -17.73
N ALA A 1078 50.32 13.05 -17.29
CA ALA A 1078 49.85 12.78 -15.93
C ALA A 1078 49.11 11.45 -15.80
N ILE A 1079 48.55 10.95 -16.91
CA ILE A 1079 47.78 9.69 -17.01
C ILE A 1079 48.63 8.52 -16.50
N HIS A 1080 48.14 7.85 -15.46
CA HIS A 1080 48.80 6.77 -14.71
C HIS A 1080 50.21 7.10 -14.19
N ASN A 1081 50.58 8.39 -14.10
CA ASN A 1081 51.91 8.85 -13.73
C ASN A 1081 51.90 9.59 -12.37
N PHE A 1082 51.52 8.87 -11.32
CA PHE A 1082 51.33 9.44 -9.97
C PHE A 1082 52.62 10.01 -9.32
N ARG A 1083 53.80 9.76 -9.91
CA ARG A 1083 55.08 10.40 -9.54
C ARG A 1083 55.22 11.84 -10.01
N SER A 1084 54.48 12.21 -11.05
CA SER A 1084 54.45 13.55 -11.64
C SER A 1084 53.00 14.02 -11.70
N PRO A 1085 52.40 14.41 -10.57
CA PRO A 1085 51.02 14.90 -10.54
C PRO A 1085 50.84 16.19 -11.35
N VAL A 1086 49.58 16.58 -11.54
CA VAL A 1086 49.22 17.96 -11.96
C VAL A 1086 49.21 18.83 -10.71
N LEU A 1087 49.88 19.99 -10.76
CA LEU A 1087 49.81 21.00 -9.71
C LEU A 1087 48.53 21.81 -9.86
N ALA A 1088 47.72 21.92 -8.80
CA ALA A 1088 46.54 22.77 -8.76
C ALA A 1088 46.64 23.76 -7.59
N ILE A 1089 46.42 25.04 -7.86
CA ILE A 1089 46.66 26.13 -6.88
C ILE A 1089 45.34 26.75 -6.42
N ASP A 1090 45.16 26.83 -5.11
CA ASP A 1090 43.99 27.36 -4.37
C ASP A 1090 42.62 26.77 -4.72
N CYS A 1091 42.55 25.76 -5.58
CA CYS A 1091 41.32 25.07 -5.95
C CYS A 1091 41.59 23.62 -6.32
N TYR A 1092 40.81 22.69 -5.77
CA TYR A 1092 40.73 21.31 -6.25
C TYR A 1092 39.60 21.18 -7.30
N LEU A 1093 39.92 20.60 -8.46
CA LEU A 1093 39.00 20.28 -9.53
C LEU A 1093 39.20 18.83 -9.97
N ASN A 1094 38.14 18.06 -10.15
CA ASN A 1094 38.25 16.70 -10.66
C ASN A 1094 38.72 16.68 -12.12
N ILE A 1095 39.85 16.02 -12.40
CA ILE A 1095 40.38 15.74 -13.74
C ILE A 1095 40.42 14.23 -14.05
N GLY A 1096 39.54 13.45 -13.42
CA GLY A 1096 39.39 12.00 -13.64
C GLY A 1096 40.36 11.13 -12.81
N PRO A 1097 40.03 9.85 -12.60
CA PRO A 1097 40.74 8.98 -11.65
C PRO A 1097 42.12 8.52 -12.13
N GLU A 1098 42.43 8.65 -13.42
CA GLU A 1098 43.72 8.27 -14.01
C GLU A 1098 44.85 9.22 -13.65
N VAL A 1099 44.54 10.37 -13.03
CA VAL A 1099 45.49 11.46 -12.73
C VAL A 1099 45.49 11.78 -11.24
N ALA A 1100 46.69 11.99 -10.68
CA ALA A 1100 46.85 12.55 -9.34
C ALA A 1100 47.02 14.08 -9.38
N ILE A 1101 46.38 14.77 -8.44
CA ILE A 1101 46.46 16.23 -8.26
C ILE A 1101 47.26 16.54 -7.00
N CYS A 1102 48.30 17.35 -7.13
CA CYS A 1102 48.93 18.00 -5.99
C CYS A 1102 48.25 19.34 -5.73
N TYR A 1103 47.51 19.44 -4.62
CA TYR A 1103 46.89 20.68 -4.18
C TYR A 1103 47.89 21.52 -3.38
N VAL A 1104 47.98 22.82 -3.67
CA VAL A 1104 48.77 23.82 -2.95
C VAL A 1104 47.96 25.11 -2.78
N SER A 1105 48.03 25.78 -1.63
CA SER A 1105 47.50 27.14 -1.47
C SER A 1105 48.59 28.21 -1.65
N SER A 1106 48.26 29.34 -2.28
CA SER A 1106 49.14 30.51 -2.36
C SER A 1106 49.13 31.39 -1.11
N ARG A 1107 48.16 31.18 -0.20
CA ARG A 1107 47.92 32.08 0.93
C ARG A 1107 49.14 32.15 1.87
N PRO A 1108 49.50 33.34 2.39
CA PRO A 1108 50.55 33.48 3.41
C PRO A 1108 50.30 32.57 4.61
N HIS A 1109 51.37 31.97 5.15
CA HIS A 1109 51.34 31.02 6.28
C HIS A 1109 50.53 29.72 6.04
N SER A 1110 50.22 29.38 4.79
CA SER A 1110 49.52 28.11 4.49
C SER A 1110 50.37 26.86 4.76
N SER A 1111 49.71 25.81 5.23
CA SER A 1111 50.29 24.48 5.45
C SER A 1111 50.09 23.62 4.20
N ASN A 1112 51.15 23.52 3.39
CA ASN A 1112 51.15 22.78 2.12
C ASN A 1112 51.95 21.47 2.25
N VAL A 1113 51.63 20.50 1.39
CA VAL A 1113 52.39 19.24 1.26
C VAL A 1113 53.81 19.55 0.77
N ASN A 1114 54.82 18.83 1.27
CA ASN A 1114 56.18 19.00 0.76
C ASN A 1114 56.25 18.60 -0.72
N CYS A 1115 56.80 19.49 -1.54
CA CYS A 1115 56.93 19.32 -2.99
C CYS A 1115 58.40 19.26 -3.44
N GLU A 1116 59.37 19.26 -2.51
CA GLU A 1116 60.79 19.17 -2.84
C GLU A 1116 61.11 17.88 -3.62
N GLY A 1117 61.79 18.03 -4.75
CA GLY A 1117 62.12 16.93 -5.66
C GLY A 1117 60.98 16.46 -6.58
N VAL A 1118 59.73 16.91 -6.37
CA VAL A 1118 58.62 16.59 -7.26
C VAL A 1118 58.75 17.36 -8.58
N CYS A 1119 58.56 16.66 -9.70
CA CYS A 1119 58.51 17.26 -11.04
C CYS A 1119 57.11 17.05 -11.64
N PHE A 1120 56.37 18.14 -11.83
CA PHE A 1120 54.95 18.12 -12.21
C PHE A 1120 54.76 17.89 -13.72
N SER A 1121 53.70 17.15 -14.07
CA SER A 1121 53.33 16.87 -15.47
C SER A 1121 52.39 17.92 -16.09
N GLY A 1122 51.84 18.80 -15.25
CA GLY A 1122 51.02 19.94 -15.67
C GLY A 1122 50.74 20.91 -14.53
N LEU A 1123 50.12 22.04 -14.90
CA LEU A 1123 49.69 23.11 -13.99
C LEU A 1123 48.23 23.49 -14.32
N LEU A 1124 47.37 23.56 -13.31
CA LEU A 1124 45.97 23.92 -13.41
C LEU A 1124 45.69 25.17 -12.56
N LEU A 1125 45.30 26.26 -13.23
CA LEU A 1125 44.94 27.53 -12.60
C LEU A 1125 43.47 27.84 -12.93
N TYR A 1126 42.59 27.79 -11.93
CA TYR A 1126 41.16 28.06 -12.08
C TYR A 1126 40.79 29.35 -11.34
N LEU A 1127 40.21 30.32 -12.07
CA LEU A 1127 39.76 31.62 -11.55
C LEU A 1127 40.82 32.28 -10.64
N CYS A 1128 42.05 32.30 -11.15
CA CYS A 1128 43.29 32.39 -10.36
C CYS A 1128 43.37 33.65 -9.46
N ASP A 1129 43.45 33.44 -8.15
CA ASP A 1129 43.47 34.50 -7.14
C ASP A 1129 44.65 35.47 -7.32
N SER A 1130 44.43 36.72 -6.92
CA SER A 1130 45.42 37.78 -6.70
C SER A 1130 46.64 37.33 -5.89
N PHE A 1131 46.47 36.43 -4.91
CA PHE A 1131 47.56 35.91 -4.08
C PHE A 1131 48.55 34.99 -4.83
N VAL A 1132 48.14 34.40 -5.96
CA VAL A 1132 49.05 33.64 -6.82
C VAL A 1132 49.96 34.63 -7.57
N GLY A 1133 51.27 34.46 -7.49
CA GLY A 1133 52.26 35.31 -8.16
C GLY A 1133 53.38 34.50 -8.84
N ALA A 1134 54.11 35.10 -9.77
CA ALA A 1134 55.17 34.44 -10.53
C ALA A 1134 56.24 33.79 -9.61
N ASP A 1135 56.63 34.47 -8.52
CA ASP A 1135 57.59 33.96 -7.52
C ASP A 1135 57.10 32.74 -6.72
N LEU A 1136 55.79 32.45 -6.73
CA LEU A 1136 55.27 31.19 -6.21
C LEU A 1136 55.47 30.07 -7.22
N LEU A 1137 55.17 30.32 -8.50
CA LEU A 1137 55.27 29.32 -9.57
C LEU A 1137 56.70 28.87 -9.82
N LYS A 1138 57.66 29.81 -9.82
CA LYS A 1138 59.11 29.57 -10.00
C LYS A 1138 59.75 28.65 -8.93
N LYS A 1139 59.02 28.25 -7.89
CA LYS A 1139 59.46 27.26 -6.88
C LYS A 1139 59.22 25.82 -7.32
N PHE A 1140 58.30 25.59 -8.25
CA PHE A 1140 57.91 24.26 -8.71
C PHE A 1140 58.64 23.90 -10.01
N LYS A 1141 58.93 22.61 -10.21
CA LYS A 1141 59.64 22.12 -11.40
C LYS A 1141 58.69 21.34 -12.30
N PHE A 1142 58.66 21.66 -13.58
CA PHE A 1142 57.79 21.00 -14.55
C PHE A 1142 58.61 20.11 -15.49
N LEU A 1143 57.99 19.03 -15.97
CA LEU A 1143 58.57 18.23 -17.05
C LEU A 1143 58.59 19.03 -18.35
N LYS A 1144 59.66 18.96 -19.14
CA LYS A 1144 59.70 19.49 -20.53
C LYS A 1144 58.47 19.02 -21.31
N GLY A 1145 57.66 19.94 -21.84
CA GLY A 1145 56.38 19.61 -22.48
C GLY A 1145 55.28 19.10 -21.54
N ALA A 1146 55.32 19.45 -20.25
CA ALA A 1146 54.17 19.48 -19.37
C ALA A 1146 53.10 20.43 -19.94
N THR A 1147 51.84 20.30 -19.50
CA THR A 1147 50.74 21.15 -19.99
C THR A 1147 50.18 22.04 -18.90
N LEU A 1148 50.13 23.34 -19.17
CA LEU A 1148 49.44 24.36 -18.39
C LEU A 1148 48.00 24.48 -18.89
N CYS A 1149 47.05 24.68 -17.98
CA CYS A 1149 45.67 25.05 -18.27
C CYS A 1149 45.27 26.23 -17.37
N VAL A 1150 45.01 27.40 -17.98
CA VAL A 1150 44.53 28.62 -17.29
C VAL A 1150 43.06 28.82 -17.64
N ILE A 1151 42.19 28.88 -16.64
CA ILE A 1151 40.72 29.00 -16.77
C ILE A 1151 40.26 30.33 -16.15
N SER A 1152 39.41 31.08 -16.85
CA SER A 1152 38.96 32.42 -16.46
C SER A 1152 37.54 32.73 -16.95
N GLN A 1153 36.92 33.79 -16.42
CA GLN A 1153 35.56 34.21 -16.77
C GLN A 1153 35.46 34.80 -18.19
N ASP A 1154 36.55 35.40 -18.71
CA ASP A 1154 36.60 36.00 -20.04
C ASP A 1154 38.04 36.00 -20.61
N ARG A 1155 38.16 36.24 -21.93
CA ARG A 1155 39.46 36.25 -22.64
C ARG A 1155 40.43 37.32 -22.13
N SER A 1156 39.93 38.46 -21.63
CA SER A 1156 40.76 39.56 -21.10
C SER A 1156 41.35 39.20 -19.75
N SER A 1157 40.54 38.72 -18.80
CA SER A 1157 41.02 38.22 -17.50
C SER A 1157 42.03 37.07 -17.68
N LEU A 1158 41.82 36.22 -18.69
CA LEU A 1158 42.75 35.15 -19.03
C LEU A 1158 44.11 35.67 -19.50
N ARG A 1159 44.14 36.61 -20.45
CA ARG A 1159 45.40 37.21 -20.95
C ARG A 1159 46.09 38.05 -19.87
N GLN A 1160 45.34 38.77 -19.05
CA GLN A 1160 45.88 39.47 -17.87
C GLN A 1160 46.55 38.50 -16.89
N THR A 1161 45.94 37.33 -16.64
CA THR A 1161 46.50 36.31 -15.74
C THR A 1161 47.83 35.74 -16.26
N ILE A 1162 47.95 35.53 -17.57
CA ILE A 1162 49.19 35.05 -18.21
C ILE A 1162 50.34 36.05 -18.03
N VAL A 1163 50.08 37.34 -18.31
CA VAL A 1163 51.08 38.41 -18.14
C VAL A 1163 51.43 38.63 -16.66
N ARG A 1164 50.42 38.64 -15.77
CA ARG A 1164 50.57 38.82 -14.31
C ARG A 1164 51.41 37.73 -13.64
N LEU A 1165 51.48 36.55 -14.25
CA LEU A 1165 52.20 35.38 -13.73
C LEU A 1165 53.47 35.06 -14.53
N GLU A 1166 53.87 35.92 -15.46
CA GLU A 1166 55.10 35.80 -16.28
C GLU A 1166 55.20 34.46 -17.05
N LEU A 1167 54.05 33.87 -17.42
CA LEU A 1167 54.01 32.49 -17.95
C LEU A 1167 54.63 32.35 -19.34
N GLU A 1168 54.75 33.42 -20.11
CA GLU A 1168 55.33 33.37 -21.46
C GLU A 1168 56.85 33.11 -21.47
N ASP A 1169 57.54 33.28 -20.32
CA ASP A 1169 58.98 32.99 -20.18
C ASP A 1169 59.29 31.47 -20.22
N GLU A 1170 58.39 30.63 -19.66
CA GLU A 1170 58.58 29.18 -19.52
C GLU A 1170 57.58 28.33 -20.33
N TRP A 1171 56.48 28.92 -20.82
CA TRP A 1171 55.37 28.19 -21.48
C TRP A 1171 55.07 28.72 -22.89
N GLN A 1172 55.18 27.83 -23.89
CA GLN A 1172 54.75 28.11 -25.26
C GLN A 1172 53.22 27.98 -25.40
N PHE A 1173 52.55 29.07 -25.72
CA PHE A 1173 51.13 29.14 -26.07
C PHE A 1173 50.89 29.15 -27.59
N ARG A 1174 49.66 28.85 -28.02
CA ARG A 1174 49.22 28.99 -29.43
C ARG A 1174 47.74 29.39 -29.51
N LEU A 1175 47.37 30.15 -30.54
CA LEU A 1175 45.99 30.60 -30.76
C LEU A 1175 44.96 29.45 -30.90
N ARG A 1176 45.36 28.29 -31.44
CA ARG A 1176 44.51 27.10 -31.57
C ARG A 1176 44.38 26.25 -30.31
N ASP A 1177 45.15 26.59 -29.27
CA ASP A 1177 45.19 25.90 -27.99
C ASP A 1177 44.33 26.67 -26.94
N GLU A 1178 43.47 27.59 -27.41
CA GLU A 1178 42.44 28.37 -26.68
C GLU A 1178 41.02 27.80 -26.90
N PHE A 1179 40.22 27.74 -25.83
CA PHE A 1179 38.93 27.07 -25.77
C PHE A 1179 37.91 27.85 -24.95
N GLN A 1180 36.62 27.53 -25.12
CA GLN A 1180 35.53 27.94 -24.22
C GLN A 1180 34.56 26.78 -23.97
N THR A 1181 33.74 26.88 -22.92
CA THR A 1181 32.64 25.94 -22.68
C THR A 1181 31.50 26.15 -23.68
N ALA A 1182 30.91 25.06 -24.17
CA ALA A 1182 29.91 25.08 -25.26
C ALA A 1182 28.47 25.41 -24.80
N ASN A 1183 28.31 26.20 -23.74
CA ASN A 1183 27.01 26.72 -23.29
C ASN A 1183 26.57 27.94 -24.11
N SER A 1184 25.34 28.41 -23.90
CA SER A 1184 24.88 29.63 -24.59
C SER A 1184 25.49 30.90 -23.99
N ALA A 1185 25.51 31.98 -24.78
CA ALA A 1185 26.08 33.27 -24.35
C ALA A 1185 25.41 33.83 -23.08
N ASP A 1186 24.11 33.57 -22.91
CA ASP A 1186 23.32 33.94 -21.72
C ASP A 1186 23.89 33.31 -20.44
N ASP A 1187 24.45 32.10 -20.54
CA ASP A 1187 24.98 31.30 -19.43
C ASP A 1187 26.45 31.64 -19.09
N LYS A 1188 27.03 32.70 -19.69
CA LYS A 1188 28.41 33.20 -19.48
C LYS A 1188 29.50 32.10 -19.60
N PRO A 1189 29.94 31.74 -20.83
CA PRO A 1189 30.93 30.68 -21.03
C PRO A 1189 32.27 30.98 -20.34
N LEU A 1190 32.88 29.93 -19.78
CA LEU A 1190 34.23 29.97 -19.22
C LEU A 1190 35.26 29.76 -20.32
N TYR A 1191 36.30 30.59 -20.33
CA TYR A 1191 37.38 30.54 -21.31
C TYR A 1191 38.62 29.89 -20.69
N PHE A 1192 39.35 29.11 -21.46
CA PHE A 1192 40.62 28.56 -21.03
C PHE A 1192 41.66 28.44 -22.14
N LEU A 1193 42.92 28.58 -21.78
CA LEU A 1193 44.07 28.47 -22.68
C LEU A 1193 45.00 27.39 -22.15
N THR A 1194 45.51 26.57 -23.07
CA THR A 1194 46.54 25.59 -22.78
C THR A 1194 47.89 26.01 -23.35
N GLY A 1195 48.95 25.72 -22.59
CA GLY A 1195 50.34 26.03 -22.94
C GLY A 1195 51.26 24.85 -22.65
N ARG A 1196 52.43 24.79 -23.29
CA ARG A 1196 53.41 23.70 -23.10
C ARG A 1196 54.71 24.23 -22.54
N HIS A 1197 55.20 23.62 -21.46
CA HIS A 1197 56.50 23.97 -20.89
C HIS A 1197 57.61 23.72 -21.91
N VAL A 1198 58.56 24.65 -22.00
CA VAL A 1198 59.71 24.60 -22.92
C VAL A 1198 60.64 23.43 -22.60
#